data_AF-A0A660M544-F1
#
_entry.id   AF-A0A660M544-F1
#
_cell.length_a   1.000
_cell.length_b   1.000
_cell.length_c   1.000
_cell.angle_alpha   90.00
_cell.angle_beta   90.00
_cell.angle_gamma   90.00
#
_symmetry.space_group_name_H-M   'P 1'
#
loop_
_entity.id
_entity.type
_entity.pdbx_description
1 polymer ?
#
loop_
_entity_poly.entity_id
_entity_poly.type
_entity_poly.pdbx_seq_one_letter_code
_entity_poly.pdbx_strand_id
1 'polypeptide(L)'
;MKNYLTTLTLWTLVGILIISTPASALLTIDKQGNDIYFSDDNTCSEGSSSVDLSVISPGSGEPNGMTYPNLDAAKMAAAIEKFVKDHAPDGTPDQDIPLHGTGAVAVRSAKKANMSPFLAYAHAVVESSMGFTTVPGAQVKIHEGHNLFGRSATDSQPHVWEGGRNWYKWSSFKASLDSEAEENKGRSSGDWYSYDRDVFSDEIDKGMSAYAHRYAPPDDGNDTAAYIRNMQGYLNEMAESAGGSISTSGLETTGSGSGSDCCAKPTAGGAVVQMLSDNAETALGHLMSVGEGQKLTIAQAAGIVGNLQTESTVNLDPKATNGTHTGIAQWDNEIRYKNMTEFAKAINGEPSDFTVQLRYLVWDLTLTNEWSEHKGGFGEALKAVQATSDPEEAAVAFEKTYENSGGQGLKSRKENARALYDKYKDNPSLASSKSSKVKGTTASCSGSAGDAGKLQELTLKYAWPERGHGTNKKPDYAAAIEKAESEGRFVGACSGVDCGGFVTMLMYDSGFDTAYNYGARGAAGALAVGVIPRSSRGTDLQRGWAKTNWQTLGTANGTYEPDGSKFTDDKLQPGDVAFSDGHTWLYVGEIKDFSSKYASASQCERAPVAGGEGFDYNSALWFRKKGGSSSSSSSSSSSGSSGSSTKPSTGGSSSGTTGRMRALVE
;
A
#
# COMPACT_ATOMS: atom_id res chain seq x y z
N MET A 1 12.15 87.06 -57.62
CA MET A 1 10.71 87.03 -57.22
C MET A 1 10.52 85.96 -56.15
N LYS A 2 9.38 86.01 -55.44
CA LYS A 2 8.88 85.08 -54.39
C LYS A 2 9.33 83.61 -54.53
N ASN A 3 9.48 82.74 -53.51
CA ASN A 3 9.70 82.76 -52.04
C ASN A 3 9.63 81.25 -51.63
N TYR A 4 10.36 80.63 -50.70
CA TYR A 4 11.53 80.95 -49.85
C TYR A 4 12.43 79.65 -49.81
N LEU A 5 13.74 79.69 -49.53
CA LEU A 5 14.40 79.66 -48.21
C LEU A 5 13.78 78.67 -47.18
N THR A 6 14.52 77.71 -46.59
CA THR A 6 15.96 77.38 -46.72
C THR A 6 16.24 75.91 -46.40
N THR A 7 17.17 75.28 -47.11
CA THR A 7 17.79 73.99 -46.73
C THR A 7 18.92 74.18 -45.72
N LEU A 8 19.07 73.25 -44.77
CA LEU A 8 20.37 73.00 -44.13
C LEU A 8 20.50 71.53 -43.69
N THR A 9 21.64 70.92 -44.01
CA THR A 9 21.95 69.51 -43.73
C THR A 9 22.73 69.39 -42.42
N LEU A 10 22.35 68.49 -41.51
CA LEU A 10 23.24 68.12 -40.40
C LEU A 10 23.07 66.67 -39.90
N TRP A 11 24.19 65.94 -39.96
CA TRP A 11 24.56 64.70 -39.28
C TRP A 11 23.60 64.12 -38.22
N THR A 12 22.99 62.97 -38.55
CA THR A 12 22.55 61.98 -37.54
C THR A 12 23.76 61.19 -37.04
N LEU A 13 24.35 61.63 -35.93
CA LEU A 13 25.41 60.90 -35.21
C LEU A 13 24.76 60.10 -34.06
N VAL A 14 25.00 58.79 -33.99
CA VAL A 14 24.44 57.92 -32.95
C VAL A 14 25.02 58.30 -31.58
N GLY A 15 24.17 58.75 -30.67
CA GLY A 15 24.50 59.02 -29.27
C GLY A 15 23.54 58.28 -28.35
N ILE A 16 23.94 57.09 -27.87
CA ILE A 16 23.19 56.35 -26.85
C ILE A 16 23.34 57.10 -25.53
N LEU A 17 22.23 57.62 -24.99
CA LEU A 17 22.16 58.14 -23.63
C LEU A 17 21.14 57.30 -22.84
N ILE A 18 21.64 56.29 -22.13
CA ILE A 18 20.82 55.50 -21.21
C ILE A 18 20.49 56.38 -20.00
N ILE A 19 19.22 56.74 -19.86
CA ILE A 19 18.66 57.28 -18.61
C ILE A 19 17.75 56.19 -18.05
N SER A 20 18.28 55.42 -17.10
CA SER A 20 17.54 54.35 -16.43
C SER A 20 16.64 54.92 -15.34
N THR A 21 15.38 55.20 -15.69
CA THR A 21 14.28 55.28 -14.72
C THR A 21 13.55 53.93 -14.68
N PRO A 22 13.20 53.38 -13.52
CA PRO A 22 12.43 52.14 -13.46
C PRO A 22 11.07 52.33 -14.15
N ALA A 23 10.62 51.31 -14.89
CA ALA A 23 9.30 51.31 -15.48
C ALA A 23 8.25 51.36 -14.35
N SER A 24 7.29 52.28 -14.46
CA SER A 24 6.10 52.26 -13.62
C SER A 24 5.03 51.45 -14.35
N ALA A 25 4.50 50.41 -13.71
CA ALA A 25 3.58 49.44 -14.34
C ALA A 25 2.41 50.13 -15.07
N LEU A 26 2.20 49.75 -16.33
CA LEU A 26 1.24 50.42 -17.22
C LEU A 26 -0.15 49.76 -17.14
N LEU A 27 -0.97 50.23 -16.20
CA LEU A 27 -2.37 49.80 -16.05
C LEU A 27 -3.15 49.90 -17.37
N THR A 28 -3.62 48.75 -17.88
CA THR A 28 -4.53 48.65 -19.02
C THR A 28 -5.71 47.74 -18.66
N ILE A 29 -6.92 48.13 -19.06
CA ILE A 29 -8.18 47.47 -18.68
C ILE A 29 -8.80 46.85 -19.95
N ASP A 30 -9.29 45.61 -19.86
CA ASP A 30 -10.03 44.99 -20.97
C ASP A 30 -11.40 45.66 -21.20
N LYS A 31 -11.93 45.53 -22.43
CA LYS A 31 -13.23 46.03 -22.87
C LYS A 31 -14.43 45.45 -22.11
N GLN A 32 -14.24 44.38 -21.33
CA GLN A 32 -15.27 43.81 -20.45
C GLN A 32 -15.17 44.29 -18.99
N GLY A 33 -14.13 45.04 -18.62
CA GLY A 33 -14.08 45.86 -17.41
C GLY A 33 -13.91 45.14 -16.05
N ASN A 34 -13.72 43.82 -16.04
CA ASN A 34 -13.80 43.01 -14.81
C ASN A 34 -12.45 42.73 -14.12
N ASP A 35 -11.30 43.00 -14.75
CA ASP A 35 -9.98 42.62 -14.21
C ASP A 35 -8.93 43.73 -14.38
N ILE A 36 -8.00 43.82 -13.42
CA ILE A 36 -6.82 44.70 -13.46
C ILE A 36 -5.62 43.85 -13.87
N TYR A 37 -5.05 44.13 -15.04
CA TYR A 37 -3.79 43.50 -15.45
C TYR A 37 -2.61 44.13 -14.71
N PHE A 38 -1.96 43.34 -13.87
CA PHE A 38 -0.52 43.45 -13.64
C PHE A 38 0.17 42.68 -14.77
N SER A 39 0.71 43.40 -15.74
CA SER A 39 1.71 42.86 -16.64
C SER A 39 3.09 43.18 -16.07
N ASP A 40 3.84 42.16 -15.68
CA ASP A 40 5.25 42.03 -16.07
C ASP A 40 5.72 40.57 -15.89
N ASP A 41 6.56 40.16 -16.84
CA ASP A 41 7.41 38.96 -16.95
C ASP A 41 7.06 37.64 -16.23
N ASN A 42 7.27 36.56 -17.00
CA ASN A 42 7.27 35.14 -16.58
C ASN A 42 8.41 34.79 -15.59
N THR A 43 9.05 35.77 -14.95
CA THR A 43 10.29 35.61 -14.18
C THR A 43 10.11 35.94 -12.70
N CYS A 44 10.74 35.16 -11.81
CA CYS A 44 10.75 35.45 -10.36
C CYS A 44 11.69 36.61 -9.96
N SER A 45 11.92 37.57 -10.85
CA SER A 45 12.80 38.74 -10.67
C SER A 45 12.24 39.80 -9.71
N GLU A 46 10.92 39.87 -9.60
CA GLU A 46 10.21 40.87 -8.79
C GLU A 46 10.49 40.70 -7.28
N GLY A 47 11.39 41.55 -6.76
CA GLY A 47 11.59 41.81 -5.34
C GLY A 47 11.80 40.57 -4.46
N SER A 48 13.07 40.18 -4.26
CA SER A 48 13.43 39.28 -3.15
C SER A 48 13.38 40.01 -1.81
N SER A 49 12.15 40.18 -1.28
CA SER A 49 11.92 40.29 0.15
C SER A 49 12.37 38.98 0.80
N SER A 50 13.68 38.87 1.06
CA SER A 50 14.36 37.62 1.41
C SER A 50 13.69 36.99 2.62
N VAL A 51 12.98 35.88 2.37
CA VAL A 51 12.27 35.16 3.42
C VAL A 51 13.31 34.64 4.40
N ASP A 52 13.29 35.16 5.62
CA ASP A 52 14.14 34.66 6.68
C ASP A 52 13.62 33.27 7.10
N LEU A 53 14.22 32.23 6.54
CA LEU A 53 13.90 30.84 6.88
C LEU A 53 14.41 30.47 8.28
N SER A 54 15.32 31.24 8.89
CA SER A 54 15.88 30.93 10.21
C SER A 54 14.89 31.15 11.37
N VAL A 55 13.86 31.97 11.15
CA VAL A 55 12.74 32.15 12.11
C VAL A 55 11.60 31.15 11.91
N ILE A 56 11.65 30.30 10.87
CA ILE A 56 10.61 29.31 10.58
C ILE A 56 10.95 27.99 11.29
N SER A 57 10.32 27.75 12.43
CA SER A 57 10.50 26.50 13.19
C SER A 57 10.02 25.25 12.41
N PRO A 58 10.60 24.08 12.66
CA PRO A 58 10.08 22.80 12.18
C PRO A 58 8.63 22.52 12.63
N GLY A 59 7.96 21.58 11.97
CA GLY A 59 6.65 21.07 12.37
C GLY A 59 6.67 20.16 13.59
N SER A 60 5.50 19.93 14.18
CA SER A 60 5.31 19.10 15.38
C SER A 60 4.46 17.84 15.15
N GLY A 61 4.08 17.54 13.91
CA GLY A 61 3.31 16.36 13.54
C GLY A 61 4.18 15.16 13.17
N GLU A 62 3.61 13.95 13.25
CA GLU A 62 4.15 12.81 12.53
C GLU A 62 4.10 13.10 11.02
N PRO A 63 5.14 12.77 10.23
CA PRO A 63 5.24 13.23 8.86
C PRO A 63 4.35 12.40 7.92
N ASN A 64 3.04 12.67 7.93
CA ASN A 64 2.02 12.02 7.08
C ASN A 64 2.03 12.47 5.60
N GLY A 65 3.04 13.25 5.21
CA GLY A 65 3.20 13.86 3.88
C GLY A 65 2.30 15.07 3.58
N MET A 66 1.23 15.25 4.33
CA MET A 66 0.20 16.28 4.10
C MET A 66 0.36 17.52 5.00
N THR A 67 0.76 17.30 6.25
CA THR A 67 0.95 18.36 7.27
C THR A 67 2.39 18.90 7.28
N TYR A 68 2.62 20.08 7.88
CA TYR A 68 3.94 20.70 7.89
C TYR A 68 4.97 19.83 8.65
N PRO A 69 6.04 19.33 8.00
CA PRO A 69 6.88 18.29 8.58
C PRO A 69 7.90 18.84 9.58
N ASN A 70 8.43 17.95 10.43
CA ASN A 70 9.56 18.24 11.33
C ASN A 70 10.90 18.25 10.57
N LEU A 71 11.04 19.19 9.64
CA LEU A 71 12.23 19.41 8.82
C LEU A 71 12.71 20.86 8.91
N ASP A 72 13.97 21.08 8.54
CA ASP A 72 14.60 22.40 8.48
C ASP A 72 14.05 23.21 7.30
N ALA A 73 13.70 24.48 7.56
CA ALA A 73 13.05 25.35 6.57
C ALA A 73 13.96 25.67 5.37
N ALA A 74 15.26 25.84 5.57
CA ALA A 74 16.22 26.09 4.49
C ALA A 74 16.47 24.83 3.66
N LYS A 75 16.52 23.64 4.29
CA LYS A 75 16.59 22.36 3.57
C LYS A 75 15.34 22.07 2.76
N MET A 76 14.14 22.36 3.29
CA MET A 76 12.89 22.21 2.52
C MET A 76 12.87 23.12 1.29
N ALA A 77 13.26 24.39 1.45
CA ALA A 77 13.35 25.31 0.31
C ALA A 77 14.39 24.83 -0.73
N ALA A 78 15.58 24.41 -0.30
CA ALA A 78 16.61 23.89 -1.20
C ALA A 78 16.22 22.59 -1.92
N ALA A 79 15.49 21.69 -1.24
CA ALA A 79 14.95 20.47 -1.85
C ALA A 79 13.90 20.77 -2.92
N ILE A 80 13.03 21.77 -2.67
CA ILE A 80 12.06 22.27 -3.65
C ILE A 80 12.77 22.85 -4.87
N GLU A 81 13.75 23.75 -4.70
CA GLU A 81 14.45 24.34 -5.85
C GLU A 81 15.24 23.31 -6.67
N LYS A 82 15.71 22.21 -6.03
CA LYS A 82 16.29 21.08 -6.75
C LYS A 82 15.22 20.33 -7.54
N PHE A 83 14.14 19.90 -6.87
CA PHE A 83 13.04 19.13 -7.46
C PHE A 83 12.40 19.83 -8.66
N VAL A 84 12.19 21.15 -8.58
CA VAL A 84 11.65 21.99 -9.65
C VAL A 84 12.56 21.97 -10.89
N LYS A 85 13.89 21.95 -10.71
CA LYS A 85 14.86 21.83 -11.81
C LYS A 85 14.94 20.40 -12.35
N ASP A 86 14.91 19.40 -11.48
CA ASP A 86 14.97 17.98 -11.87
C ASP A 86 13.75 17.56 -12.73
N HIS A 87 12.60 18.21 -12.52
CA HIS A 87 11.34 17.97 -13.24
C HIS A 87 11.10 18.93 -14.43
N ALA A 88 12.08 19.77 -14.77
CA ALA A 88 12.05 20.57 -16.00
C ALA A 88 12.71 19.81 -17.18
N PRO A 89 12.31 20.06 -18.44
CA PRO A 89 12.97 19.45 -19.59
C PRO A 89 14.46 19.81 -19.70
N ASP A 90 15.29 18.85 -20.11
CA ASP A 90 16.75 19.02 -20.23
C ASP A 90 17.13 20.29 -21.02
N GLY A 91 17.90 21.17 -20.37
CA GLY A 91 18.38 22.42 -20.97
C GLY A 91 17.39 23.59 -20.92
N THR A 92 16.24 23.46 -20.27
CA THR A 92 15.34 24.60 -19.97
C THR A 92 16.08 25.61 -19.08
N PRO A 93 16.18 26.90 -19.45
CA PRO A 93 16.84 27.90 -18.62
C PRO A 93 16.09 28.22 -17.31
N ASP A 94 16.84 28.56 -16.26
CA ASP A 94 16.33 28.91 -14.94
C ASP A 94 15.18 29.92 -14.91
N GLN A 95 15.14 30.90 -15.82
CA GLN A 95 14.06 31.91 -15.88
C GLN A 95 12.80 31.43 -16.60
N ASP A 96 12.86 30.31 -17.31
CA ASP A 96 11.77 29.75 -18.11
C ASP A 96 11.09 28.54 -17.42
N ILE A 97 11.59 28.12 -16.25
CA ILE A 97 11.02 27.03 -15.44
C ILE A 97 9.92 27.57 -14.49
N PRO A 98 8.65 27.13 -14.62
CA PRO A 98 7.59 27.52 -13.70
C PRO A 98 7.90 27.12 -12.24
N LEU A 99 7.52 27.99 -11.30
CA LEU A 99 7.75 27.85 -9.86
C LEU A 99 9.25 27.87 -9.41
N HIS A 100 10.23 28.01 -10.30
CA HIS A 100 11.63 28.16 -9.87
C HIS A 100 11.82 29.48 -9.10
N GLY A 101 12.56 29.44 -7.98
CA GLY A 101 12.75 30.55 -7.05
C GLY A 101 11.61 30.77 -6.05
N THR A 102 10.63 29.85 -5.95
CA THR A 102 9.46 30.00 -5.06
C THR A 102 9.53 29.18 -3.77
N GLY A 103 10.51 28.28 -3.60
CA GLY A 103 10.60 27.38 -2.45
C GLY A 103 10.65 28.08 -1.10
N ALA A 104 11.27 29.26 -1.02
CA ALA A 104 11.33 30.06 0.19
C ALA A 104 9.98 30.70 0.59
N VAL A 105 9.16 31.14 -0.38
CA VAL A 105 7.80 31.66 -0.10
C VAL A 105 6.81 30.52 0.19
N ALA A 106 6.96 29.39 -0.51
CA ALA A 106 6.19 28.18 -0.28
C ALA A 106 6.35 27.64 1.15
N VAL A 107 7.59 27.51 1.65
CA VAL A 107 7.87 27.10 3.04
C VAL A 107 7.22 28.05 4.05
N ARG A 108 7.18 29.37 3.77
CA ARG A 108 6.49 30.36 4.62
C ARG A 108 4.96 30.19 4.61
N SER A 109 4.33 30.06 3.44
CA SER A 109 2.87 29.93 3.32
C SER A 109 2.37 28.61 3.89
N ALA A 110 3.03 27.51 3.53
CA ALA A 110 2.73 26.17 4.03
C ALA A 110 2.83 26.08 5.56
N LYS A 111 3.77 26.80 6.20
CA LYS A 111 3.86 26.88 7.67
C LYS A 111 2.60 27.48 8.29
N LYS A 112 2.03 28.54 7.71
CA LYS A 112 0.79 29.18 8.19
C LYS A 112 -0.43 28.28 8.00
N ALA A 113 -0.50 27.59 6.86
CA ALA A 113 -1.55 26.62 6.54
C ALA A 113 -1.40 25.27 7.27
N ASN A 114 -0.32 25.06 8.03
CA ASN A 114 0.06 23.77 8.60
C ASN A 114 0.08 22.62 7.56
N MET A 115 0.55 22.91 6.36
CA MET A 115 0.64 21.97 5.24
C MET A 115 2.09 21.60 4.92
N SER A 116 2.30 20.47 4.26
CA SER A 116 3.58 20.12 3.69
C SER A 116 3.92 21.09 2.54
N PRO A 117 5.07 21.80 2.57
CA PRO A 117 5.42 22.72 1.48
C PRO A 117 5.64 21.98 0.16
N PHE A 118 6.03 20.71 0.21
CA PHE A 118 6.22 19.85 -0.97
C PHE A 118 4.91 19.54 -1.73
N LEU A 119 3.74 19.65 -1.09
CA LEU A 119 2.49 19.18 -1.67
C LEU A 119 2.08 19.95 -2.93
N ALA A 120 2.29 21.27 -2.97
CA ALA A 120 1.98 22.09 -4.14
C ALA A 120 2.82 21.71 -5.38
N TYR A 121 4.09 21.32 -5.17
CA TYR A 121 4.99 20.91 -6.25
C TYR A 121 4.66 19.50 -6.75
N ALA A 122 4.28 18.59 -5.85
CA ALA A 122 3.72 17.29 -6.24
C ALA A 122 2.45 17.47 -7.11
N HIS A 123 1.54 18.37 -6.73
CA HIS A 123 0.39 18.76 -7.56
C HIS A 123 0.83 19.31 -8.92
N ALA A 124 1.79 20.23 -8.95
CA ALA A 124 2.27 20.84 -10.18
C ALA A 124 2.82 19.81 -11.19
N VAL A 125 3.49 18.74 -10.73
CA VAL A 125 3.86 17.61 -11.60
C VAL A 125 2.60 16.89 -12.11
N VAL A 126 1.71 16.46 -11.22
CA VAL A 126 0.56 15.58 -11.58
C VAL A 126 -0.52 16.29 -12.43
N GLU A 127 -0.72 17.61 -12.25
CA GLU A 127 -1.81 18.39 -12.86
C GLU A 127 -1.40 19.19 -14.11
N SER A 128 -0.09 19.29 -14.38
CA SER A 128 0.46 20.16 -15.43
C SER A 128 1.85 19.77 -15.97
N SER A 129 2.48 18.70 -15.48
CA SER A 129 3.87 18.36 -15.76
C SER A 129 4.83 19.54 -15.49
N MET A 130 4.74 20.14 -14.29
CA MET A 130 5.46 21.38 -13.91
C MET A 130 5.21 22.58 -14.84
N GLY A 131 4.04 22.63 -15.48
CA GLY A 131 3.69 23.66 -16.47
C GLY A 131 4.19 23.38 -17.89
N PHE A 132 4.79 22.21 -18.15
CA PHE A 132 5.30 21.80 -19.46
C PHE A 132 4.39 20.84 -20.22
N THR A 133 3.17 20.54 -19.71
CA THR A 133 2.21 19.70 -20.43
C THR A 133 1.83 20.30 -21.79
N THR A 134 1.69 19.45 -22.80
CA THR A 134 1.24 19.84 -24.15
C THR A 134 -0.24 19.52 -24.40
N VAL A 135 -0.97 19.00 -23.40
CA VAL A 135 -2.38 18.60 -23.51
C VAL A 135 -3.24 19.79 -23.98
N PRO A 136 -3.98 19.68 -25.10
CA PRO A 136 -4.80 20.78 -25.60
C PRO A 136 -5.89 21.20 -24.61
N GLY A 137 -5.88 22.48 -24.22
CA GLY A 137 -6.83 23.01 -23.24
C GLY A 137 -6.34 23.01 -21.78
N ALA A 138 -5.02 23.00 -21.57
CA ALA A 138 -4.39 23.27 -20.27
C ALA A 138 -3.47 24.52 -20.26
N GLN A 139 -3.23 25.16 -21.40
CA GLN A 139 -2.14 26.14 -21.54
C GLN A 139 -2.56 27.55 -21.14
N VAL A 140 -3.84 27.90 -21.25
CA VAL A 140 -4.37 29.18 -20.73
C VAL A 140 -4.40 29.14 -19.20
N LYS A 141 -4.86 28.05 -18.56
CA LYS A 141 -4.81 27.91 -17.09
C LYS A 141 -3.38 27.99 -16.56
N ILE A 142 -2.39 27.44 -17.28
CA ILE A 142 -0.98 27.46 -16.86
C ILE A 142 -0.37 28.85 -17.07
N HIS A 143 -0.35 29.37 -18.30
CA HIS A 143 0.45 30.56 -18.64
C HIS A 143 -0.28 31.90 -18.48
N GLU A 144 -1.62 31.93 -18.55
CA GLU A 144 -2.42 33.16 -18.29
C GLU A 144 -3.10 33.14 -16.91
N GLY A 145 -3.36 31.94 -16.36
CA GLY A 145 -3.93 31.73 -15.02
C GLY A 145 -2.89 31.56 -13.91
N HIS A 146 -1.63 31.28 -14.24
CA HIS A 146 -0.56 30.90 -13.30
C HIS A 146 -0.90 29.68 -12.41
N ASN A 147 -1.74 28.77 -12.94
CA ASN A 147 -2.45 27.74 -12.18
C ASN A 147 -2.05 26.32 -12.61
N LEU A 148 -0.88 25.88 -12.12
CA LEU A 148 -0.35 24.53 -12.34
C LEU A 148 -1.14 23.46 -11.56
N PHE A 149 -1.88 23.85 -10.52
CA PHE A 149 -2.50 22.92 -9.56
C PHE A 149 -3.94 22.50 -9.93
N GLY A 150 -4.57 23.19 -10.88
CA GLY A 150 -5.95 22.89 -11.29
C GLY A 150 -7.05 23.53 -10.43
N ARG A 151 -6.77 24.62 -9.70
CA ARG A 151 -7.78 25.33 -8.89
C ARG A 151 -8.88 25.90 -9.78
N SER A 152 -10.14 25.49 -9.59
CA SER A 152 -11.30 26.08 -10.27
C SER A 152 -11.74 27.41 -9.64
N ALA A 153 -12.54 28.20 -10.37
CA ALA A 153 -13.06 29.49 -9.91
C ALA A 153 -14.56 29.66 -10.18
N THR A 154 -15.21 30.54 -9.41
CA THR A 154 -16.53 31.11 -9.72
C THR A 154 -16.39 32.38 -10.56
N ASP A 155 -17.47 32.82 -11.21
CA ASP A 155 -17.47 34.04 -12.05
C ASP A 155 -17.11 35.33 -11.28
N SER A 156 -17.18 35.28 -9.94
CA SER A 156 -16.83 36.37 -9.00
C SER A 156 -15.38 36.33 -8.49
N GLN A 157 -14.58 35.34 -8.88
CA GLN A 157 -13.15 35.24 -8.57
C GLN A 157 -12.33 35.60 -9.81
N PRO A 158 -11.06 36.06 -9.67
CA PRO A 158 -10.17 36.21 -10.82
C PRO A 158 -10.01 34.87 -11.54
N HIS A 159 -10.21 34.86 -12.87
CA HIS A 159 -10.24 33.61 -13.62
C HIS A 159 -9.79 33.73 -15.08
N VAL A 160 -9.48 32.58 -15.67
CA VAL A 160 -9.37 32.38 -17.12
C VAL A 160 -10.32 31.28 -17.57
N TRP A 161 -10.88 31.39 -18.77
CA TRP A 161 -11.81 30.41 -19.33
C TRP A 161 -11.09 29.43 -20.26
N GLU A 162 -11.03 28.15 -19.87
CA GLU A 162 -10.43 27.10 -20.69
C GLU A 162 -11.14 25.75 -20.45
N GLY A 163 -11.27 24.92 -21.50
CA GLY A 163 -11.86 23.58 -21.37
C GLY A 163 -13.34 23.58 -20.92
N GLY A 164 -14.06 24.68 -21.10
CA GLY A 164 -15.47 24.82 -20.70
C GLY A 164 -15.70 25.16 -19.22
N ARG A 165 -14.68 25.68 -18.51
CA ARG A 165 -14.80 26.13 -17.12
C ARG A 165 -13.90 27.33 -16.81
N ASN A 166 -14.18 28.00 -15.69
CA ASN A 166 -13.32 28.99 -15.07
C ASN A 166 -12.22 28.30 -14.24
N TRP A 167 -10.96 28.64 -14.52
CA TRP A 167 -9.80 28.30 -13.70
C TRP A 167 -9.36 29.55 -12.93
N TYR A 168 -9.00 29.40 -11.66
CA TYR A 168 -8.56 30.53 -10.83
C TYR A 168 -7.28 31.17 -11.40
N LYS A 169 -7.22 32.50 -11.40
CA LYS A 169 -6.07 33.29 -11.87
C LYS A 169 -5.33 33.93 -10.71
N TRP A 170 -4.02 33.76 -10.67
CA TRP A 170 -3.12 34.54 -9.82
C TRP A 170 -2.30 35.52 -10.67
N SER A 171 -1.76 36.57 -10.04
CA SER A 171 -0.90 37.55 -10.70
C SER A 171 0.43 36.97 -11.22
N SER A 172 0.96 35.92 -10.57
CA SER A 172 2.19 35.22 -10.98
C SER A 172 2.30 33.83 -10.34
N PHE A 173 3.20 32.98 -10.85
CA PHE A 173 3.59 31.71 -10.24
C PHE A 173 4.15 31.84 -8.81
N LYS A 174 4.75 33.00 -8.48
CA LYS A 174 5.21 33.30 -7.11
C LYS A 174 4.02 33.63 -6.20
N ALA A 175 3.05 34.40 -6.69
CA ALA A 175 1.88 34.79 -5.93
C ALA A 175 0.89 33.63 -5.69
N SER A 176 0.82 32.62 -6.57
CA SER A 176 0.01 31.42 -6.32
C SER A 176 0.48 30.58 -5.13
N LEU A 177 1.72 30.76 -4.67
CA LEU A 177 2.31 30.12 -3.48
C LEU A 177 2.61 31.08 -2.32
N ASP A 178 2.36 32.39 -2.46
CA ASP A 178 2.69 33.40 -1.45
C ASP A 178 1.46 34.04 -0.79
N SER A 179 1.17 33.57 0.43
CA SER A 179 0.19 34.14 1.36
C SER A 179 0.41 35.64 1.68
N GLU A 180 1.61 36.18 1.44
CA GLU A 180 1.93 37.61 1.59
C GLU A 180 2.02 38.37 0.26
N ALA A 181 1.61 37.78 -0.87
CA ALA A 181 1.38 38.56 -2.10
C ALA A 181 0.22 39.54 -1.87
N GLU A 182 0.32 40.75 -2.44
CA GLU A 182 -0.65 41.84 -2.17
C GLU A 182 -2.09 41.45 -2.54
N GLU A 183 -2.27 40.62 -3.58
CA GLU A 183 -3.58 40.10 -3.97
C GLU A 183 -4.19 39.12 -2.95
N ASN A 184 -3.35 38.40 -2.18
CA ASN A 184 -3.75 37.35 -1.23
C ASN A 184 -3.97 37.88 0.20
N LYS A 185 -3.32 38.98 0.58
CA LYS A 185 -3.41 39.57 1.92
C LYS A 185 -4.87 39.80 2.34
N GLY A 186 -5.21 39.34 3.54
CA GLY A 186 -6.54 39.49 4.12
C GLY A 186 -7.62 38.55 3.55
N ARG A 187 -7.30 37.67 2.59
CA ARG A 187 -8.18 36.56 2.17
C ARG A 187 -7.89 35.31 3.00
N SER A 188 -8.91 34.53 3.35
CA SER A 188 -8.72 33.23 4.03
C SER A 188 -8.06 32.18 3.12
N SER A 189 -8.29 32.30 1.80
CA SER A 189 -7.89 31.34 0.78
C SER A 189 -7.34 32.03 -0.48
N GLY A 190 -6.33 32.88 -0.30
CA GLY A 190 -5.64 33.61 -1.37
C GLY A 190 -4.73 32.70 -2.20
N ASP A 191 -3.57 32.33 -1.64
CA ASP A 191 -2.62 31.39 -2.23
C ASP A 191 -3.14 29.93 -2.17
N TRP A 192 -2.43 29.04 -2.85
CA TRP A 192 -2.80 27.63 -2.94
C TRP A 192 -2.84 26.93 -1.57
N TYR A 193 -1.87 27.12 -0.67
CA TYR A 193 -1.86 26.42 0.62
C TYR A 193 -3.01 26.89 1.52
N SER A 194 -3.24 28.19 1.59
CA SER A 194 -4.39 28.71 2.35
C SER A 194 -5.73 28.25 1.77
N TYR A 195 -5.88 28.17 0.44
CA TYR A 195 -7.08 27.61 -0.19
C TYR A 195 -7.27 26.11 0.06
N ASP A 196 -6.22 25.32 -0.12
CA ASP A 196 -6.30 23.87 -0.02
C ASP A 196 -6.58 23.43 1.43
N ARG A 197 -5.95 24.10 2.41
CA ARG A 197 -6.28 23.93 3.83
C ARG A 197 -7.73 24.32 4.15
N ASP A 198 -8.24 25.44 3.62
CA ASP A 198 -9.63 25.91 3.85
C ASP A 198 -10.66 24.90 3.29
N VAL A 199 -10.40 24.31 2.12
CA VAL A 199 -11.32 23.35 1.47
C VAL A 199 -11.20 21.93 1.99
N PHE A 200 -9.98 21.43 2.24
CA PHE A 200 -9.69 20.00 2.49
C PHE A 200 -9.06 19.72 3.86
N SER A 201 -9.14 20.62 4.85
CA SER A 201 -8.50 20.43 6.18
C SER A 201 -8.77 19.05 6.79
N ASP A 202 -10.03 18.60 6.73
CA ASP A 202 -10.47 17.34 7.30
C ASP A 202 -9.78 16.14 6.63
N GLU A 203 -9.44 16.23 5.34
CA GLU A 203 -8.76 15.18 4.57
C GLU A 203 -7.23 15.28 4.64
N ILE A 204 -6.68 16.49 4.65
CA ILE A 204 -5.24 16.75 4.86
C ILE A 204 -4.78 16.16 6.20
N ASP A 205 -5.60 16.27 7.24
CA ASP A 205 -5.30 15.71 8.56
C ASP A 205 -5.55 14.18 8.63
N LYS A 206 -6.43 13.62 7.77
CA LYS A 206 -6.61 12.16 7.60
C LYS A 206 -5.51 11.51 6.72
N GLY A 207 -4.79 12.29 5.91
CA GLY A 207 -3.70 11.83 5.04
C GLY A 207 -4.08 11.63 3.57
N MET A 208 -3.06 11.46 2.72
CA MET A 208 -3.15 11.50 1.26
C MET A 208 -4.31 10.71 0.64
N SER A 209 -4.63 9.50 1.13
CA SER A 209 -5.71 8.70 0.55
C SER A 209 -7.07 9.40 0.70
N ALA A 210 -7.37 9.98 1.86
CA ALA A 210 -8.61 10.72 2.08
C ALA A 210 -8.66 12.00 1.22
N TYR A 211 -7.52 12.66 1.06
CA TYR A 211 -7.37 13.86 0.23
C TYR A 211 -7.62 13.57 -1.24
N ALA A 212 -6.91 12.62 -1.84
CA ALA A 212 -7.08 12.26 -3.25
C ALA A 212 -8.50 11.71 -3.55
N HIS A 213 -9.09 10.93 -2.64
CA HIS A 213 -10.47 10.47 -2.76
C HIS A 213 -11.53 11.58 -2.71
N ARG A 214 -11.17 12.81 -2.30
CA ARG A 214 -12.03 14.00 -2.38
C ARG A 214 -11.61 14.96 -3.52
N TYR A 215 -10.32 15.03 -3.85
CA TYR A 215 -9.76 15.90 -4.88
C TYR A 215 -9.98 15.38 -6.30
N ALA A 216 -9.63 14.10 -6.53
CA ALA A 216 -9.70 13.41 -7.81
C ALA A 216 -10.36 12.03 -7.63
N PRO A 217 -11.66 11.96 -7.28
CA PRO A 217 -12.35 10.71 -6.94
C PRO A 217 -12.52 9.77 -8.16
N PRO A 218 -12.65 8.44 -7.95
CA PRO A 218 -12.79 7.48 -9.05
C PRO A 218 -14.04 7.69 -9.91
N ASP A 219 -15.13 8.17 -9.29
CA ASP A 219 -16.43 8.42 -9.92
C ASP A 219 -16.35 9.28 -11.21
N ASP A 220 -15.38 10.20 -11.28
CA ASP A 220 -15.25 11.15 -12.40
C ASP A 220 -14.35 10.61 -13.52
N GLY A 221 -13.93 9.34 -13.40
CA GLY A 221 -13.01 8.66 -14.32
C GLY A 221 -11.54 8.94 -14.03
N ASN A 222 -11.19 9.33 -12.80
CA ASN A 222 -9.81 9.54 -12.37
C ASN A 222 -9.16 8.21 -11.93
N ASP A 223 -7.89 7.98 -12.26
CA ASP A 223 -7.09 6.97 -11.54
C ASP A 223 -6.58 7.58 -10.22
N THR A 224 -7.47 7.65 -9.23
CA THR A 224 -7.16 8.11 -7.86
C THR A 224 -6.01 7.31 -7.24
N ALA A 225 -5.85 6.04 -7.62
CA ALA A 225 -4.80 5.18 -7.13
C ALA A 225 -3.42 5.59 -7.69
N ALA A 226 -3.33 5.91 -9.00
CA ALA A 226 -2.14 6.52 -9.60
C ALA A 226 -1.87 7.92 -9.03
N TYR A 227 -2.91 8.72 -8.82
CA TYR A 227 -2.81 10.03 -8.20
C TYR A 227 -2.12 9.94 -6.82
N ILE A 228 -2.62 9.06 -5.94
CA ILE A 228 -2.03 8.82 -4.61
C ILE A 228 -0.57 8.35 -4.73
N ARG A 229 -0.27 7.38 -5.62
CA ARG A 229 1.10 6.89 -5.85
C ARG A 229 2.06 8.01 -6.24
N ASN A 230 1.72 8.75 -7.29
CA ASN A 230 2.60 9.75 -7.89
C ASN A 230 2.87 10.88 -6.89
N MET A 231 1.80 11.40 -6.27
CA MET A 231 1.89 12.41 -5.23
C MET A 231 2.80 11.98 -4.06
N GLN A 232 2.70 10.73 -3.60
CA GLN A 232 3.58 10.22 -2.53
C GLN A 232 5.03 10.01 -2.97
N GLY A 233 5.27 9.62 -4.22
CA GLY A 233 6.62 9.52 -4.79
C GLY A 233 7.35 10.86 -4.71
N TYR A 234 6.73 11.91 -5.26
CA TYR A 234 7.29 13.28 -5.26
C TYR A 234 7.46 13.86 -3.85
N LEU A 235 6.50 13.62 -2.94
CA LEU A 235 6.63 14.00 -1.53
C LEU A 235 7.85 13.34 -0.86
N ASN A 236 8.06 12.04 -1.09
CA ASN A 236 9.20 11.31 -0.52
C ASN A 236 10.53 11.82 -1.10
N GLU A 237 10.62 12.02 -2.41
CA GLU A 237 11.81 12.54 -3.10
C GLU A 237 12.26 13.90 -2.55
N MET A 238 11.32 14.82 -2.35
CA MET A 238 11.59 16.13 -1.74
C MET A 238 11.98 16.00 -0.25
N ALA A 239 11.38 15.08 0.50
CA ALA A 239 11.74 14.85 1.90
C ALA A 239 13.13 14.23 2.09
N GLU A 240 13.50 13.26 1.24
CA GLU A 240 14.83 12.66 1.19
C GLU A 240 15.88 13.71 0.79
N SER A 241 15.56 14.54 -0.22
CA SER A 241 16.40 15.69 -0.62
C SER A 241 16.56 16.74 0.48
N ALA A 242 15.55 16.93 1.34
CA ALA A 242 15.63 17.77 2.54
C ALA A 242 16.34 17.08 3.73
N GLY A 243 16.78 15.82 3.58
CA GLY A 243 17.51 15.07 4.60
C GLY A 243 16.64 14.49 5.71
N GLY A 244 15.42 14.05 5.38
CA GLY A 244 14.54 13.30 6.28
C GLY A 244 13.70 12.26 5.55
N SER A 245 12.62 11.80 6.18
CA SER A 245 11.73 10.77 5.63
C SER A 245 10.27 11.06 5.97
N ILE A 246 9.37 10.84 5.01
CA ILE A 246 7.91 10.88 5.21
C ILE A 246 7.40 9.48 5.55
N SER A 247 6.45 9.40 6.49
CA SER A 247 5.77 8.17 6.87
C SER A 247 4.59 7.94 5.95
N THR A 248 4.64 6.87 5.15
CA THR A 248 3.56 6.43 4.24
C THR A 248 2.37 5.77 4.97
N SER A 249 2.21 6.06 6.27
CA SER A 249 1.19 5.54 7.19
C SER A 249 -0.21 6.11 6.90
N GLY A 250 -0.73 5.80 5.71
CA GLY A 250 -2.03 6.26 5.18
C GLY A 250 -2.28 5.89 3.71
N LEU A 251 -1.39 5.13 3.07
CA LEU A 251 -1.51 4.67 1.68
C LEU A 251 -2.44 3.45 1.55
N GLU A 252 -3.38 3.48 0.61
CA GLU A 252 -3.95 2.25 0.04
C GLU A 252 -2.94 1.66 -0.95
N THR A 253 -2.47 0.44 -0.69
CA THR A 253 -1.39 -0.21 -1.46
C THR A 253 -1.85 -0.68 -2.84
N THR A 254 -2.03 0.29 -3.72
CA THR A 254 -2.25 0.10 -5.16
C THR A 254 -0.91 0.32 -5.86
N GLY A 255 -0.33 -0.73 -6.43
CA GLY A 255 0.96 -0.66 -7.12
C GLY A 255 0.80 -0.65 -8.64
N SER A 256 1.29 0.40 -9.31
CA SER A 256 1.64 0.32 -10.73
C SER A 256 3.01 -0.33 -10.88
N GLY A 257 3.06 -1.52 -11.46
CA GLY A 257 4.24 -1.95 -12.20
C GLY A 257 4.16 -1.41 -13.63
N SER A 258 5.30 -1.16 -14.27
CA SER A 258 5.36 -1.01 -15.72
C SER A 258 5.84 -2.32 -16.35
N GLY A 259 5.01 -2.92 -17.22
CA GLY A 259 5.52 -3.74 -18.33
C GLY A 259 5.85 -5.22 -18.10
N SER A 260 4.97 -6.02 -17.50
CA SER A 260 4.72 -7.40 -18.00
C SER A 260 3.39 -7.99 -17.52
N ASP A 261 2.51 -8.37 -18.46
CA ASP A 261 1.22 -9.02 -18.16
C ASP A 261 1.42 -10.44 -17.61
N CYS A 262 1.08 -10.65 -16.33
CA CYS A 262 1.18 -11.95 -15.66
C CYS A 262 0.08 -12.21 -14.60
N CYS A 263 -1.13 -11.65 -14.74
CA CYS A 263 -2.40 -12.21 -14.22
C CYS A 263 -3.61 -11.35 -14.58
N ALA A 264 -4.75 -11.97 -14.92
CA ALA A 264 -6.00 -11.26 -15.20
C ALA A 264 -6.72 -10.85 -13.90
N LYS A 265 -7.29 -9.63 -13.86
CA LYS A 265 -8.24 -9.22 -12.81
C LYS A 265 -9.47 -10.14 -12.81
N PRO A 266 -10.07 -10.46 -11.66
CA PRO A 266 -11.47 -10.88 -11.62
C PRO A 266 -12.36 -9.74 -12.17
N THR A 267 -13.19 -10.03 -13.16
CA THR A 267 -13.94 -8.98 -13.89
C THR A 267 -15.25 -8.56 -13.20
N ALA A 268 -15.64 -9.25 -12.12
CA ALA A 268 -16.85 -8.98 -11.34
C ALA A 268 -16.51 -8.61 -9.88
N GLY A 269 -17.26 -7.65 -9.33
CA GLY A 269 -17.04 -7.06 -8.00
C GLY A 269 -17.46 -7.96 -6.84
N GLY A 270 -16.66 -8.99 -6.54
CA GLY A 270 -16.86 -9.88 -5.40
C GLY A 270 -16.27 -9.37 -4.08
N ALA A 271 -16.82 -9.80 -2.95
CA ALA A 271 -16.33 -9.42 -1.64
C ALA A 271 -15.08 -10.24 -1.25
N VAL A 272 -14.02 -9.57 -0.79
CA VAL A 272 -12.81 -10.24 -0.32
C VAL A 272 -13.11 -11.03 0.95
N VAL A 273 -12.78 -12.33 0.96
CA VAL A 273 -12.85 -13.17 2.16
C VAL A 273 -11.72 -12.76 3.11
N GLN A 274 -12.06 -12.21 4.27
CA GLN A 274 -11.08 -11.98 5.33
C GLN A 274 -10.74 -13.31 6.01
N MET A 275 -9.51 -13.79 5.82
CA MET A 275 -8.99 -14.96 6.54
C MET A 275 -8.88 -14.68 8.05
N LEU A 276 -9.28 -15.66 8.87
CA LEU A 276 -9.21 -15.65 10.33
C LEU A 276 -8.37 -16.87 10.82
N SER A 277 -8.39 -17.21 12.11
CA SER A 277 -7.38 -18.12 12.69
C SER A 277 -7.47 -19.58 12.23
N ASP A 278 -8.66 -20.04 11.85
CA ASP A 278 -8.87 -21.32 11.17
C ASP A 278 -9.96 -21.16 10.07
N ASN A 279 -10.10 -22.16 9.19
CA ASN A 279 -11.11 -22.13 8.12
C ASN A 279 -12.54 -22.03 8.68
N ALA A 280 -12.82 -22.58 9.87
CA ALA A 280 -14.13 -22.50 10.48
C ALA A 280 -14.42 -21.09 11.04
N GLU A 281 -13.47 -20.43 11.70
CA GLU A 281 -13.59 -19.01 12.07
C GLU A 281 -13.78 -18.13 10.83
N THR A 282 -13.00 -18.41 9.78
CA THR A 282 -13.08 -17.69 8.49
C THR A 282 -14.47 -17.82 7.86
N ALA A 283 -15.03 -19.03 7.81
CA ALA A 283 -16.38 -19.26 7.30
C ALA A 283 -17.45 -18.54 8.15
N LEU A 284 -17.35 -18.60 9.48
CA LEU A 284 -18.25 -17.90 10.40
C LEU A 284 -18.20 -16.38 10.22
N GLY A 285 -16.99 -15.80 10.21
CA GLY A 285 -16.78 -14.37 10.03
C GLY A 285 -17.23 -13.86 8.67
N HIS A 286 -17.03 -14.64 7.60
CA HIS A 286 -17.55 -14.29 6.28
C HIS A 286 -19.09 -14.34 6.25
N LEU A 287 -19.71 -15.44 6.72
CA LEU A 287 -21.17 -15.60 6.77
C LEU A 287 -21.89 -14.54 7.63
N MET A 288 -21.24 -14.03 8.69
CA MET A 288 -21.76 -12.96 9.54
C MET A 288 -21.52 -11.55 8.98
N SER A 289 -20.63 -11.38 7.99
CA SER A 289 -20.25 -10.06 7.45
C SER A 289 -20.91 -9.74 6.11
N VAL A 290 -21.11 -10.72 5.23
CA VAL A 290 -21.77 -10.55 3.92
C VAL A 290 -23.29 -10.34 4.03
N GLY A 291 -23.90 -9.90 2.93
CA GLY A 291 -25.33 -9.62 2.82
C GLY A 291 -25.67 -8.13 2.87
N GLU A 292 -26.41 -7.66 1.87
CA GLU A 292 -27.00 -6.32 1.82
C GLU A 292 -28.15 -6.21 2.84
N GLY A 293 -27.79 -6.03 4.12
CA GLY A 293 -28.72 -5.96 5.25
C GLY A 293 -29.16 -7.32 5.82
N GLN A 294 -28.94 -8.43 5.12
CA GLN A 294 -29.35 -9.79 5.53
C GLN A 294 -28.27 -10.59 6.29
N LYS A 295 -27.63 -9.97 7.29
CA LYS A 295 -26.52 -10.58 8.04
C LYS A 295 -26.98 -11.74 8.92
N LEU A 296 -26.23 -12.84 8.91
CA LEU A 296 -26.48 -13.99 9.79
C LEU A 296 -25.97 -13.76 11.21
N THR A 297 -26.65 -14.36 12.19
CA THR A 297 -26.17 -14.45 13.57
C THR A 297 -25.13 -15.57 13.74
N ILE A 298 -24.34 -15.55 14.82
CA ILE A 298 -23.37 -16.60 15.12
C ILE A 298 -24.00 -18.00 15.26
N ALA A 299 -25.24 -18.10 15.76
CA ALA A 299 -25.98 -19.37 15.79
C ALA A 299 -26.29 -19.89 14.39
N GLN A 300 -26.78 -19.02 13.51
CA GLN A 300 -27.14 -19.34 12.13
C GLN A 300 -25.89 -19.70 11.30
N ALA A 301 -24.81 -18.93 11.43
CA ALA A 301 -23.53 -19.22 10.80
C ALA A 301 -22.93 -20.55 11.31
N ALA A 302 -22.99 -20.83 12.62
CA ALA A 302 -22.54 -22.10 13.19
C ALA A 302 -23.36 -23.30 12.70
N GLY A 303 -24.67 -23.13 12.47
CA GLY A 303 -25.51 -24.16 11.84
C GLY A 303 -25.07 -24.52 10.41
N ILE A 304 -24.68 -23.51 9.62
CA ILE A 304 -24.11 -23.71 8.28
C ILE A 304 -22.73 -24.40 8.40
N VAL A 305 -21.80 -23.84 9.17
CA VAL A 305 -20.42 -24.35 9.23
C VAL A 305 -20.34 -25.74 9.87
N GLY A 306 -21.22 -26.08 10.81
CA GLY A 306 -21.32 -27.44 11.38
C GLY A 306 -21.79 -28.51 10.39
N ASN A 307 -22.56 -28.11 9.37
CA ASN A 307 -22.86 -28.95 8.20
C ASN A 307 -21.60 -29.16 7.35
N LEU A 308 -20.95 -28.08 6.93
CA LEU A 308 -19.72 -28.15 6.13
C LEU A 308 -18.63 -29.01 6.81
N GLN A 309 -18.50 -28.93 8.14
CA GLN A 309 -17.56 -29.78 8.90
C GLN A 309 -17.90 -31.28 8.89
N THR A 310 -19.15 -31.63 8.60
CA THR A 310 -19.59 -33.03 8.39
C THR A 310 -19.24 -33.49 6.98
N GLU A 311 -19.36 -32.61 5.98
CA GLU A 311 -19.06 -32.87 4.56
C GLU A 311 -17.55 -32.90 4.24
N SER A 312 -16.77 -32.02 4.87
CA SER A 312 -15.36 -31.75 4.50
C SER A 312 -14.39 -31.74 5.68
N THR A 313 -14.75 -32.44 6.76
CA THR A 313 -14.03 -32.51 8.04
C THR A 313 -13.98 -31.19 8.83
N VAL A 314 -13.55 -31.27 10.09
CA VAL A 314 -13.43 -30.13 11.02
C VAL A 314 -12.63 -28.93 10.45
N ASN A 315 -11.72 -29.17 9.51
CA ASN A 315 -10.88 -28.15 8.88
C ASN A 315 -11.47 -27.51 7.61
N LEU A 316 -12.65 -27.93 7.16
CA LEU A 316 -13.27 -27.50 5.89
C LEU A 316 -12.34 -27.68 4.68
N ASP A 317 -11.94 -28.92 4.38
CA ASP A 317 -11.03 -29.22 3.28
C ASP A 317 -11.72 -28.99 1.91
N PRO A 318 -11.31 -28.00 1.10
CA PRO A 318 -11.88 -27.77 -0.22
C PRO A 318 -11.57 -28.88 -1.24
N LYS A 319 -10.71 -29.84 -0.88
CA LYS A 319 -10.36 -31.03 -1.69
C LYS A 319 -11.00 -32.32 -1.16
N ALA A 320 -11.84 -32.23 -0.13
CA ALA A 320 -12.66 -33.35 0.32
C ALA A 320 -13.49 -33.91 -0.84
N THR A 321 -13.51 -35.23 -0.99
CA THR A 321 -14.32 -35.92 -2.01
C THR A 321 -14.69 -37.34 -1.58
N ASN A 322 -15.92 -37.74 -1.87
CA ASN A 322 -16.39 -39.12 -1.77
C ASN A 322 -16.40 -39.85 -3.13
N GLY A 323 -15.84 -39.23 -4.18
CA GLY A 323 -15.79 -39.74 -5.56
C GLY A 323 -16.97 -39.29 -6.45
N THR A 324 -18.16 -39.10 -5.89
CA THR A 324 -19.33 -38.54 -6.61
C THR A 324 -19.63 -37.08 -6.28
N HIS A 325 -19.05 -36.57 -5.19
CA HIS A 325 -19.17 -35.20 -4.72
C HIS A 325 -17.79 -34.64 -4.31
N THR A 326 -17.63 -33.30 -4.32
CA THR A 326 -16.35 -32.63 -4.01
C THR A 326 -16.57 -31.26 -3.34
N GLY A 327 -15.60 -30.83 -2.53
CA GLY A 327 -15.54 -29.49 -1.91
C GLY A 327 -16.17 -29.39 -0.51
N ILE A 328 -16.13 -28.18 0.07
CA ILE A 328 -16.50 -27.93 1.48
C ILE A 328 -17.94 -28.31 1.85
N ALA A 329 -18.86 -28.30 0.88
CA ALA A 329 -20.26 -28.67 1.03
C ALA A 329 -20.63 -29.93 0.21
N GLN A 330 -19.64 -30.77 -0.12
CA GLN A 330 -19.77 -31.95 -1.00
C GLN A 330 -20.78 -31.74 -2.15
N TRP A 331 -20.50 -30.75 -3.00
CA TRP A 331 -21.31 -30.52 -4.19
C TRP A 331 -21.18 -31.70 -5.16
N ASP A 332 -22.28 -32.12 -5.76
CA ASP A 332 -22.28 -33.23 -6.72
C ASP A 332 -21.43 -32.92 -7.95
N ASN A 333 -20.68 -33.92 -8.43
CA ASN A 333 -19.72 -33.76 -9.52
C ASN A 333 -20.37 -33.57 -10.91
N GLU A 334 -21.68 -33.82 -11.04
CA GLU A 334 -22.41 -33.71 -12.32
C GLU A 334 -22.92 -32.29 -12.58
N ILE A 335 -23.43 -31.60 -11.55
CA ILE A 335 -24.12 -30.31 -11.63
C ILE A 335 -23.48 -29.28 -10.70
N ARG A 336 -23.57 -29.43 -9.36
CA ARG A 336 -23.24 -28.32 -8.45
C ARG A 336 -21.75 -28.00 -8.39
N TYR A 337 -20.86 -29.00 -8.38
CA TYR A 337 -19.41 -28.78 -8.39
C TYR A 337 -18.92 -28.27 -9.75
N LYS A 338 -19.62 -28.64 -10.84
CA LYS A 338 -19.40 -28.07 -12.17
C LYS A 338 -19.76 -26.59 -12.20
N ASN A 339 -20.91 -26.20 -11.63
CA ASN A 339 -21.33 -24.80 -11.52
C ASN A 339 -20.35 -23.99 -10.63
N MET A 340 -19.87 -24.56 -9.52
CA MET A 340 -18.81 -23.97 -8.70
C MET A 340 -17.51 -23.77 -9.51
N THR A 341 -17.13 -24.76 -10.33
CA THR A 341 -15.97 -24.68 -11.23
C THR A 341 -16.16 -23.63 -12.34
N GLU A 342 -17.39 -23.35 -12.76
CA GLU A 342 -17.73 -22.29 -13.74
C GLU A 342 -17.75 -20.90 -13.09
N PHE A 343 -18.25 -20.77 -11.87
CA PHE A 343 -18.09 -19.58 -11.02
C PHE A 343 -16.62 -19.25 -10.76
N ALA A 344 -15.81 -20.24 -10.37
CA ALA A 344 -14.38 -20.10 -10.11
C ALA A 344 -13.65 -19.51 -11.33
N LYS A 345 -13.94 -20.01 -12.54
CA LYS A 345 -13.42 -19.46 -13.80
C LYS A 345 -13.89 -18.02 -14.02
N ALA A 346 -15.16 -17.69 -13.77
CA ALA A 346 -15.69 -16.34 -13.93
C ALA A 346 -15.02 -15.31 -13.00
N ILE A 347 -14.54 -15.73 -11.83
CA ILE A 347 -13.78 -14.88 -10.89
C ILE A 347 -12.25 -15.06 -11.00
N ASN A 348 -11.73 -15.76 -12.01
CA ASN A 348 -10.30 -16.10 -12.18
C ASN A 348 -9.66 -16.76 -10.93
N GLY A 349 -10.43 -17.59 -10.22
CA GLY A 349 -10.01 -18.34 -9.03
C GLY A 349 -9.90 -19.85 -9.27
N GLU A 350 -9.16 -20.54 -8.40
CA GLU A 350 -8.99 -21.99 -8.42
C GLU A 350 -10.19 -22.72 -7.78
N PRO A 351 -10.84 -23.71 -8.43
CA PRO A 351 -11.96 -24.46 -7.85
C PRO A 351 -11.59 -25.22 -6.57
N SER A 352 -10.31 -25.48 -6.32
CA SER A 352 -9.82 -26.17 -5.11
C SER A 352 -9.36 -25.22 -3.99
N ASP A 353 -9.64 -23.92 -4.13
CA ASP A 353 -9.37 -22.91 -3.10
C ASP A 353 -10.58 -22.76 -2.15
N PHE A 354 -10.27 -22.66 -0.85
CA PHE A 354 -11.28 -22.55 0.21
C PHE A 354 -12.11 -21.26 0.11
N THR A 355 -11.48 -20.12 -0.23
CA THR A 355 -12.16 -18.83 -0.33
C THR A 355 -13.04 -18.74 -1.58
N VAL A 356 -12.63 -19.37 -2.68
CA VAL A 356 -13.44 -19.51 -3.91
C VAL A 356 -14.69 -20.33 -3.64
N GLN A 357 -14.55 -21.48 -2.98
CA GLN A 357 -15.68 -22.32 -2.59
C GLN A 357 -16.62 -21.62 -1.59
N LEU A 358 -16.07 -20.84 -0.64
CA LEU A 358 -16.85 -20.06 0.32
C LEU A 358 -17.61 -18.89 -0.35
N ARG A 359 -17.00 -18.21 -1.33
CA ARG A 359 -17.66 -17.18 -2.16
C ARG A 359 -18.80 -17.76 -3.01
N TYR A 360 -18.58 -18.95 -3.60
CA TYR A 360 -19.64 -19.68 -4.31
C TYR A 360 -20.79 -20.05 -3.38
N LEU A 361 -20.50 -20.56 -2.18
CA LEU A 361 -21.52 -20.91 -1.18
C LEU A 361 -22.43 -19.72 -0.81
N VAL A 362 -21.86 -18.54 -0.56
CA VAL A 362 -22.68 -17.36 -0.20
C VAL A 362 -23.47 -16.80 -1.38
N TRP A 363 -22.94 -16.90 -2.61
CA TRP A 363 -23.71 -16.59 -3.82
C TRP A 363 -24.85 -17.60 -4.07
N ASP A 364 -24.61 -18.90 -3.90
CA ASP A 364 -25.60 -19.97 -4.10
C ASP A 364 -26.75 -19.88 -3.08
N LEU A 365 -26.43 -19.46 -1.84
CA LEU A 365 -27.40 -19.08 -0.80
C LEU A 365 -28.08 -17.72 -1.03
N THR A 366 -27.71 -16.97 -2.07
CA THR A 366 -28.20 -15.62 -2.39
C THR A 366 -27.88 -14.52 -1.36
N LEU A 367 -26.84 -14.70 -0.54
CA LEU A 367 -26.28 -13.65 0.33
C LEU A 367 -25.48 -12.60 -0.45
N THR A 368 -24.98 -12.92 -1.65
CA THR A 368 -24.27 -11.99 -2.54
C THR A 368 -24.80 -12.09 -3.98
N ASN A 369 -24.67 -11.02 -4.75
CA ASN A 369 -24.98 -10.99 -6.19
C ASN A 369 -23.69 -11.04 -7.04
N GLU A 370 -22.68 -11.76 -6.57
CA GLU A 370 -21.30 -11.70 -7.09
C GLU A 370 -21.18 -12.18 -8.55
N TRP A 371 -21.89 -13.25 -8.90
CA TRP A 371 -21.99 -13.76 -10.27
C TRP A 371 -23.35 -13.35 -10.86
N SER A 372 -23.53 -12.05 -11.06
CA SER A 372 -24.82 -11.37 -11.32
C SER A 372 -25.54 -11.76 -12.61
N GLU A 373 -24.84 -12.36 -13.58
CA GLU A 373 -25.45 -12.95 -14.79
C GLU A 373 -26.15 -14.29 -14.52
N HIS A 374 -25.89 -14.88 -13.35
CA HIS A 374 -26.45 -16.15 -12.89
C HIS A 374 -27.26 -15.94 -11.61
N LYS A 375 -28.08 -16.92 -11.23
CA LYS A 375 -28.92 -16.85 -10.02
C LYS A 375 -28.65 -18.03 -9.09
N GLY A 376 -28.23 -17.76 -7.85
CA GLY A 376 -28.03 -18.76 -6.81
C GLY A 376 -29.30 -19.58 -6.52
N GLY A 377 -29.15 -20.88 -6.28
CA GLY A 377 -30.28 -21.80 -6.23
C GLY A 377 -31.04 -21.83 -4.90
N PHE A 378 -30.42 -21.41 -3.80
CA PHE A 378 -30.77 -21.86 -2.45
C PHE A 378 -31.20 -20.72 -1.50
N GLY A 379 -31.81 -19.66 -2.03
CA GLY A 379 -32.39 -18.59 -1.21
C GLY A 379 -33.49 -19.04 -0.23
N GLU A 380 -34.17 -20.17 -0.49
CA GLU A 380 -35.08 -20.78 0.50
C GLU A 380 -34.33 -21.44 1.67
N ALA A 381 -33.09 -21.93 1.46
CA ALA A 381 -32.25 -22.46 2.53
C ALA A 381 -31.75 -21.33 3.44
N LEU A 382 -31.37 -20.18 2.85
CA LEU A 382 -31.04 -18.97 3.61
C LEU A 382 -32.20 -18.54 4.51
N LYS A 383 -33.43 -18.47 3.97
CA LYS A 383 -34.65 -18.15 4.76
C LYS A 383 -34.91 -19.18 5.87
N ALA A 384 -34.74 -20.47 5.57
CA ALA A 384 -34.95 -21.53 6.54
C ALA A 384 -33.96 -21.43 7.72
N VAL A 385 -32.70 -21.10 7.46
CA VAL A 385 -31.69 -20.82 8.49
C VAL A 385 -32.02 -19.52 9.24
N GLN A 386 -32.36 -18.43 8.54
CA GLN A 386 -32.72 -17.14 9.15
C GLN A 386 -33.95 -17.20 10.07
N ALA A 387 -34.85 -18.18 9.88
CA ALA A 387 -35.99 -18.42 10.75
C ALA A 387 -35.65 -19.09 12.11
N THR A 388 -34.40 -19.53 12.30
CA THR A 388 -33.93 -20.21 13.53
C THR A 388 -33.12 -19.28 14.42
N SER A 389 -33.08 -19.56 15.72
CA SER A 389 -32.26 -18.83 16.70
C SER A 389 -31.23 -19.70 17.43
N ASP A 390 -31.34 -21.03 17.32
CA ASP A 390 -30.44 -22.01 17.93
C ASP A 390 -29.55 -22.69 16.86
N PRO A 391 -28.25 -22.94 17.14
CA PRO A 391 -27.34 -23.52 16.16
C PRO A 391 -27.69 -24.96 15.73
N GLU A 392 -28.31 -25.78 16.58
CA GLU A 392 -28.78 -27.12 16.18
C GLU A 392 -30.03 -27.05 15.29
N GLU A 393 -30.88 -26.03 15.48
CA GLU A 393 -32.01 -25.76 14.58
C GLU A 393 -31.52 -25.21 13.24
N ALA A 394 -30.57 -24.28 13.24
CA ALA A 394 -29.92 -23.78 12.03
C ALA A 394 -29.23 -24.91 11.24
N ALA A 395 -28.58 -25.85 11.95
CA ALA A 395 -27.98 -27.03 11.33
C ALA A 395 -29.02 -27.96 10.69
N VAL A 396 -30.20 -28.15 11.31
CA VAL A 396 -31.32 -28.91 10.73
C VAL A 396 -31.91 -28.19 9.52
N ALA A 397 -32.08 -26.87 9.60
CA ALA A 397 -32.60 -26.07 8.51
C ALA A 397 -31.71 -26.21 7.27
N PHE A 398 -30.39 -26.00 7.43
CA PHE A 398 -29.42 -26.14 6.36
C PHE A 398 -29.32 -27.57 5.81
N GLU A 399 -29.26 -28.59 6.68
CA GLU A 399 -29.26 -30.00 6.24
C GLU A 399 -30.48 -30.33 5.37
N LYS A 400 -31.67 -29.88 5.79
CA LYS A 400 -32.93 -30.15 5.10
C LYS A 400 -33.11 -29.39 3.78
N THR A 401 -32.40 -28.28 3.58
CA THR A 401 -32.69 -27.35 2.46
C THR A 401 -31.51 -27.04 1.53
N TYR A 402 -30.26 -27.27 1.95
CA TYR A 402 -29.05 -27.08 1.13
C TYR A 402 -28.33 -28.40 0.82
N GLU A 403 -28.16 -29.26 1.83
CA GLU A 403 -27.50 -30.57 1.68
C GLU A 403 -28.50 -31.63 1.18
N ASN A 404 -29.72 -31.61 1.73
CA ASN A 404 -30.80 -32.59 1.50
C ASN A 404 -30.32 -34.05 1.67
N SER A 405 -29.46 -34.30 2.67
CA SER A 405 -28.78 -35.59 2.88
C SER A 405 -29.70 -36.72 3.42
N GLY A 406 -30.99 -36.42 3.62
CA GLY A 406 -31.95 -37.34 4.23
C GLY A 406 -31.73 -37.54 5.74
N GLY A 407 -31.11 -36.58 6.42
CA GLY A 407 -30.71 -36.68 7.82
C GLY A 407 -29.40 -37.43 8.07
N GLN A 408 -28.62 -37.76 7.04
CA GLN A 408 -27.30 -38.37 7.22
C GLN A 408 -26.37 -37.43 7.99
N GLY A 409 -25.63 -37.97 8.95
CA GLY A 409 -24.75 -37.19 9.82
C GLY A 409 -25.45 -36.17 10.73
N LEU A 410 -26.79 -36.11 10.80
CA LEU A 410 -27.52 -35.03 11.49
C LEU A 410 -27.18 -34.88 12.98
N LYS A 411 -26.73 -35.95 13.64
CA LYS A 411 -26.16 -35.87 14.99
C LYS A 411 -24.85 -35.05 14.99
N SER A 412 -23.89 -35.42 14.15
CA SER A 412 -22.60 -34.73 14.00
C SER A 412 -22.76 -33.29 13.55
N ARG A 413 -23.66 -33.00 12.59
CA ARG A 413 -23.97 -31.63 12.13
C ARG A 413 -24.38 -30.72 13.29
N LYS A 414 -25.23 -31.23 14.19
CA LYS A 414 -25.66 -30.55 15.43
C LYS A 414 -24.55 -30.41 16.46
N GLU A 415 -23.80 -31.48 16.73
CA GLU A 415 -22.70 -31.46 17.70
C GLU A 415 -21.59 -30.48 17.26
N ASN A 416 -21.27 -30.44 15.96
CA ASN A 416 -20.37 -29.45 15.36
C ASN A 416 -20.92 -28.02 15.49
N ALA A 417 -22.19 -27.79 15.13
CA ALA A 417 -22.81 -26.46 15.22
C ALA A 417 -22.86 -25.92 16.66
N ARG A 418 -23.20 -26.76 17.64
CA ARG A 418 -23.13 -26.41 19.07
C ARG A 418 -21.69 -26.11 19.49
N ALA A 419 -20.73 -26.95 19.13
CA ALA A 419 -19.33 -26.77 19.49
C ALA A 419 -18.72 -25.48 18.91
N LEU A 420 -19.06 -25.14 17.65
CA LEU A 420 -18.68 -23.87 17.03
C LEU A 420 -19.34 -22.69 17.74
N TYR A 421 -20.64 -22.74 18.01
CA TYR A 421 -21.34 -21.69 18.74
C TYR A 421 -20.75 -21.50 20.15
N ASP A 422 -20.50 -22.57 20.90
CA ASP A 422 -19.93 -22.48 22.24
C ASP A 422 -18.46 -22.02 22.24
N LYS A 423 -17.68 -22.31 21.18
CA LYS A 423 -16.33 -21.75 20.96
C LYS A 423 -16.36 -20.24 20.64
N TYR A 424 -17.42 -19.74 19.99
CA TYR A 424 -17.39 -18.44 19.31
C TYR A 424 -18.46 -17.40 19.70
N LYS A 425 -19.54 -17.77 20.41
CA LYS A 425 -20.64 -16.87 20.81
C LYS A 425 -20.17 -15.65 21.63
N ASP A 426 -19.13 -15.83 22.44
CA ASP A 426 -18.53 -14.81 23.30
C ASP A 426 -17.23 -14.23 22.71
N ASN A 427 -16.83 -14.63 21.50
CA ASN A 427 -15.56 -14.20 20.89
C ASN A 427 -15.63 -12.75 20.37
N PRO A 428 -14.79 -11.81 20.87
CA PRO A 428 -14.78 -10.43 20.39
C PRO A 428 -14.53 -10.28 18.88
N SER A 429 -13.77 -11.19 18.23
CA SER A 429 -13.49 -11.11 16.78
C SER A 429 -14.74 -11.18 15.92
N LEU A 430 -15.77 -11.90 16.39
CA LEU A 430 -17.04 -12.12 15.70
C LEU A 430 -18.17 -11.23 16.26
N ALA A 431 -18.09 -10.85 17.54
CA ALA A 431 -19.03 -9.92 18.17
C ALA A 431 -18.85 -8.46 17.69
N SER A 432 -17.64 -8.04 17.29
CA SER A 432 -17.37 -6.68 16.83
C SER A 432 -17.76 -6.42 15.37
N SER A 433 -19.00 -6.78 14.97
CA SER A 433 -19.53 -6.54 13.62
C SER A 433 -19.85 -5.07 13.30
N LYS A 434 -19.55 -4.15 14.24
CA LYS A 434 -19.18 -2.76 13.94
C LYS A 434 -17.66 -2.69 13.80
N SER A 435 -17.16 -2.40 12.59
CA SER A 435 -15.73 -2.31 12.27
C SER A 435 -14.93 -1.55 13.34
N SER A 436 -14.18 -2.29 14.15
CA SER A 436 -13.47 -1.80 15.33
C SER A 436 -12.10 -2.49 15.42
N LYS A 437 -11.03 -1.77 15.09
CA LYS A 437 -9.66 -2.33 15.15
C LYS A 437 -9.25 -2.62 16.60
N VAL A 438 -9.38 -3.87 17.05
CA VAL A 438 -8.76 -4.37 18.29
C VAL A 438 -7.82 -5.54 17.98
N LYS A 439 -6.60 -5.16 17.59
CA LYS A 439 -5.30 -5.81 17.88
C LYS A 439 -5.30 -7.29 18.33
N GLY A 440 -5.84 -8.19 17.50
CA GLY A 440 -5.36 -9.57 17.46
C GLY A 440 -3.87 -9.59 17.06
N THR A 441 -3.09 -10.56 17.55
CA THR A 441 -1.63 -10.58 17.36
C THR A 441 -1.25 -10.97 15.93
N THR A 442 -1.13 -9.96 15.07
CA THR A 442 -0.60 -10.10 13.71
C THR A 442 0.87 -10.52 13.72
N ALA A 443 1.17 -11.68 13.15
CA ALA A 443 2.44 -11.94 12.47
C ALA A 443 2.37 -11.34 11.04
N SER A 444 1.99 -10.08 10.89
CA SER A 444 2.94 -8.95 10.86
C SER A 444 3.23 -8.48 9.43
N CYS A 445 2.17 -8.29 8.64
CA CYS A 445 2.20 -7.42 7.46
C CYS A 445 2.12 -5.93 7.89
N SER A 446 2.91 -5.52 8.88
CA SER A 446 3.29 -4.13 9.05
C SER A 446 4.38 -3.82 8.03
N GLY A 447 4.21 -2.76 7.24
CA GLY A 447 5.33 -2.21 6.47
C GLY A 447 6.45 -1.85 7.42
N SER A 448 7.56 -2.60 7.37
CA SER A 448 8.58 -2.59 8.42
C SER A 448 9.97 -2.42 7.81
N ALA A 449 10.59 -1.28 8.06
CA ALA A 449 11.98 -0.99 7.72
C ALA A 449 12.94 -1.81 8.62
N GLY A 450 13.00 -3.12 8.39
CA GLY A 450 13.76 -4.08 9.20
C GLY A 450 14.02 -5.38 8.45
N ASP A 451 14.81 -6.26 9.06
CA ASP A 451 15.39 -7.48 8.46
C ASP A 451 14.38 -8.34 7.67
N ALA A 452 13.17 -8.54 8.21
CA ALA A 452 12.12 -9.33 7.57
C ALA A 452 11.64 -8.77 6.23
N GLY A 453 11.48 -7.44 6.10
CA GLY A 453 11.06 -6.82 4.83
C GLY A 453 12.10 -7.01 3.72
N LYS A 454 13.39 -6.84 4.06
CA LYS A 454 14.50 -7.06 3.14
C LYS A 454 14.62 -8.52 2.70
N LEU A 455 14.36 -9.46 3.60
CA LEU A 455 14.27 -10.89 3.28
C LEU A 455 13.14 -11.16 2.26
N GLN A 456 11.97 -10.55 2.44
CA GLN A 456 10.83 -10.69 1.53
C GLN A 456 11.10 -10.06 0.15
N GLU A 457 11.63 -8.83 0.10
CA GLU A 457 12.05 -8.16 -1.14
C GLU A 457 13.09 -8.99 -1.91
N LEU A 458 14.08 -9.55 -1.21
CA LEU A 458 15.12 -10.36 -1.84
C LEU A 458 14.62 -11.75 -2.25
N THR A 459 13.58 -12.27 -1.59
CA THR A 459 12.91 -13.52 -2.00
C THR A 459 12.33 -13.37 -3.41
N LEU A 460 11.65 -12.26 -3.72
CA LEU A 460 11.09 -11.99 -5.06
C LEU A 460 12.18 -11.89 -6.15
N LYS A 461 13.37 -11.41 -5.79
CA LYS A 461 14.53 -11.33 -6.70
C LYS A 461 15.21 -12.67 -6.90
N TYR A 462 15.32 -13.49 -5.84
CA TYR A 462 16.08 -14.74 -5.90
C TYR A 462 15.25 -15.97 -6.31
N ALA A 463 13.96 -16.01 -5.99
CA ALA A 463 13.08 -17.15 -6.22
C ALA A 463 11.93 -16.84 -7.18
N TRP A 464 11.55 -17.80 -8.01
CA TRP A 464 10.35 -17.69 -8.84
C TRP A 464 9.08 -17.71 -7.98
N PRO A 465 8.12 -16.79 -8.22
CA PRO A 465 6.87 -16.78 -7.48
C PRO A 465 6.03 -18.06 -7.65
N GLU A 466 6.24 -18.80 -8.73
CA GLU A 466 5.55 -20.02 -9.11
C GLU A 466 6.48 -21.24 -9.17
N ARG A 467 5.89 -22.44 -9.09
CA ARG A 467 6.61 -23.71 -9.24
C ARG A 467 6.74 -24.09 -10.73
N GLY A 468 7.80 -24.81 -11.10
CA GLY A 468 7.92 -25.45 -12.41
C GLY A 468 9.22 -25.18 -13.19
N HIS A 469 10.08 -24.27 -12.71
CA HIS A 469 11.27 -23.78 -13.43
C HIS A 469 12.44 -24.76 -13.59
N GLY A 470 12.36 -25.97 -13.03
CA GLY A 470 13.50 -26.90 -12.99
C GLY A 470 14.75 -26.21 -12.43
N THR A 471 15.90 -26.42 -13.05
CA THR A 471 17.18 -25.82 -12.63
C THR A 471 17.38 -24.36 -13.08
N ASN A 472 16.38 -23.73 -13.73
CA ASN A 472 16.50 -22.37 -14.26
C ASN A 472 16.40 -21.30 -13.16
N LYS A 473 17.45 -20.50 -12.98
CA LYS A 473 17.55 -19.47 -11.94
C LYS A 473 17.04 -18.11 -12.41
N LYS A 474 16.52 -17.26 -11.51
CA LYS A 474 16.32 -15.83 -11.81
C LYS A 474 17.67 -15.15 -12.11
N PRO A 475 17.72 -14.13 -13.00
CA PRO A 475 18.95 -13.39 -13.31
C PRO A 475 19.62 -12.78 -12.08
N ASP A 476 18.86 -12.13 -11.20
CA ASP A 476 19.38 -11.54 -9.95
C ASP A 476 20.03 -12.60 -9.04
N TYR A 477 19.50 -13.82 -9.02
CA TYR A 477 20.09 -14.93 -8.28
C TYR A 477 21.37 -15.44 -8.92
N ALA A 478 21.42 -15.51 -10.26
CA ALA A 478 22.64 -15.88 -10.99
C ALA A 478 23.78 -14.87 -10.72
N ALA A 479 23.51 -13.57 -10.82
CA ALA A 479 24.48 -12.52 -10.49
C ALA A 479 24.90 -12.55 -9.01
N ALA A 480 23.98 -12.87 -8.10
CA ALA A 480 24.30 -13.05 -6.68
C ALA A 480 25.22 -14.27 -6.44
N ILE A 481 25.08 -15.37 -7.20
CA ILE A 481 25.95 -16.54 -7.10
C ILE A 481 27.36 -16.19 -7.55
N GLU A 482 27.53 -15.53 -8.71
CA GLU A 482 28.84 -15.11 -9.20
C GLU A 482 29.57 -14.21 -8.19
N LYS A 483 28.83 -13.26 -7.59
CA LYS A 483 29.35 -12.43 -6.50
C LYS A 483 29.73 -13.27 -5.28
N ALA A 484 28.85 -14.16 -4.81
CA ALA A 484 29.08 -14.99 -3.64
C ALA A 484 30.29 -15.94 -3.82
N GLU A 485 30.44 -16.55 -4.99
CA GLU A 485 31.61 -17.37 -5.36
C GLU A 485 32.89 -16.51 -5.33
N SER A 486 32.87 -15.28 -5.86
CA SER A 486 34.01 -14.34 -5.80
C SER A 486 34.41 -13.91 -4.38
N GLU A 487 33.44 -13.88 -3.46
CA GLU A 487 33.63 -13.54 -2.03
C GLU A 487 34.01 -14.78 -1.17
N GLY A 488 34.10 -15.96 -1.78
CA GLY A 488 34.37 -17.24 -1.10
C GLY A 488 33.21 -17.73 -0.21
N ARG A 489 31.97 -17.35 -0.55
CA ARG A 489 30.76 -17.76 0.16
C ARG A 489 30.20 -19.09 -0.39
N PHE A 490 29.40 -19.74 0.43
CA PHE A 490 28.77 -21.03 0.16
C PHE A 490 27.48 -20.84 -0.64
N VAL A 491 27.51 -21.24 -1.92
CA VAL A 491 26.36 -21.25 -2.84
C VAL A 491 25.71 -22.63 -3.00
N GLY A 492 26.15 -23.64 -2.23
CA GLY A 492 25.70 -25.03 -2.38
C GLY A 492 26.20 -25.72 -3.65
N ALA A 493 25.57 -26.82 -4.04
CA ALA A 493 25.90 -27.54 -5.28
C ALA A 493 25.25 -26.93 -6.53
N CYS A 494 25.69 -27.37 -7.72
CA CYS A 494 25.12 -27.01 -9.01
C CYS A 494 24.94 -25.49 -9.23
N SER A 495 25.90 -24.69 -8.73
CA SER A 495 25.93 -23.22 -8.75
C SER A 495 24.58 -22.61 -8.32
N GLY A 496 24.30 -22.62 -7.02
CA GLY A 496 23.08 -22.07 -6.41
C GLY A 496 21.82 -22.92 -6.56
N VAL A 497 21.82 -23.99 -7.36
CA VAL A 497 20.68 -24.92 -7.45
C VAL A 497 20.76 -25.91 -6.29
N ASP A 498 20.59 -25.40 -5.07
CA ASP A 498 20.77 -26.14 -3.81
C ASP A 498 19.93 -25.53 -2.69
N CYS A 499 19.24 -26.38 -1.93
CA CYS A 499 18.38 -25.96 -0.82
C CYS A 499 19.14 -25.18 0.26
N GLY A 500 20.32 -25.66 0.66
CA GLY A 500 21.17 -25.02 1.65
C GLY A 500 21.90 -23.80 1.09
N GLY A 501 22.29 -23.85 -0.18
CA GLY A 501 22.87 -22.70 -0.90
C GLY A 501 21.92 -21.51 -0.92
N PHE A 502 20.69 -21.72 -1.40
CA PHE A 502 19.65 -20.70 -1.46
C PHE A 502 19.33 -20.08 -0.09
N VAL A 503 19.04 -20.90 0.93
CA VAL A 503 18.75 -20.39 2.28
C VAL A 503 19.96 -19.62 2.85
N THR A 504 21.19 -20.05 2.58
CA THR A 504 22.40 -19.33 3.04
C THR A 504 22.52 -17.96 2.40
N MET A 505 22.37 -17.88 1.07
CA MET A 505 22.47 -16.61 0.35
C MET A 505 21.36 -15.65 0.75
N LEU A 506 20.11 -16.11 0.78
CA LEU A 506 18.96 -15.26 1.12
C LEU A 506 19.06 -14.68 2.54
N MET A 507 19.56 -15.46 3.51
CA MET A 507 19.81 -14.97 4.89
C MET A 507 20.93 -13.93 4.97
N TYR A 508 21.99 -14.10 4.17
CA TYR A 508 23.17 -13.24 4.20
C TYR A 508 22.96 -11.94 3.40
N ASP A 509 22.54 -12.06 2.14
CA ASP A 509 22.45 -10.94 1.20
C ASP A 509 21.26 -9.99 1.50
N SER A 510 20.24 -10.45 2.22
CA SER A 510 19.18 -9.57 2.77
C SER A 510 19.62 -8.80 4.03
N GLY A 511 20.73 -9.22 4.64
CA GLY A 511 21.17 -8.79 5.96
C GLY A 511 20.45 -9.48 7.13
N PHE A 512 19.51 -10.40 6.88
CA PHE A 512 18.70 -11.02 7.94
C PHE A 512 19.54 -11.76 8.99
N ASP A 513 20.53 -12.55 8.59
CA ASP A 513 21.59 -13.00 9.50
C ASP A 513 22.89 -13.26 8.73
N THR A 514 23.79 -12.28 8.73
CA THR A 514 25.10 -12.39 8.08
C THR A 514 26.07 -13.35 8.80
N ALA A 515 25.73 -13.85 9.99
CA ALA A 515 26.49 -14.91 10.66
C ALA A 515 25.98 -16.32 10.30
N TYR A 516 24.80 -16.45 9.67
CA TYR A 516 24.17 -17.72 9.31
C TYR A 516 25.12 -18.63 8.51
N ASN A 517 25.07 -19.94 8.79
CA ASN A 517 25.92 -20.95 8.14
C ASN A 517 27.42 -20.58 8.13
N TYR A 518 27.94 -20.20 9.31
CA TYR A 518 29.32 -19.77 9.54
C TYR A 518 29.74 -18.57 8.66
N GLY A 519 29.00 -17.46 8.73
CA GLY A 519 29.28 -16.25 7.96
C GLY A 519 29.08 -16.46 6.46
N ALA A 520 28.05 -17.23 6.10
CA ALA A 520 27.79 -17.75 4.76
C ALA A 520 28.98 -18.51 4.12
N ARG A 521 29.87 -19.14 4.90
CA ARG A 521 31.04 -19.91 4.39
C ARG A 521 30.93 -21.42 4.56
N GLY A 522 29.84 -21.93 5.13
CA GLY A 522 29.55 -23.37 5.19
C GLY A 522 30.69 -24.18 5.80
N ALA A 523 31.11 -25.25 5.12
CA ALA A 523 32.21 -26.13 5.58
C ALA A 523 33.56 -25.41 5.74
N ALA A 524 33.85 -24.40 4.91
CA ALA A 524 35.08 -23.61 5.05
C ALA A 524 35.02 -22.69 6.28
N GLY A 525 33.86 -22.08 6.53
CA GLY A 525 33.61 -21.30 7.75
C GLY A 525 33.65 -22.14 9.03
N ALA A 526 33.05 -23.33 8.99
CA ALA A 526 33.08 -24.29 10.09
C ALA A 526 34.52 -24.72 10.44
N LEU A 527 35.31 -25.09 9.43
CA LEU A 527 36.71 -25.47 9.63
C LEU A 527 37.56 -24.31 10.18
N ALA A 528 37.30 -23.07 9.73
CA ALA A 528 37.98 -21.88 10.23
C ALA A 528 37.70 -21.58 11.72
N VAL A 529 36.57 -22.05 12.27
CA VAL A 529 36.25 -21.99 13.72
C VAL A 529 36.48 -23.33 14.44
N GLY A 530 37.23 -24.26 13.84
CA GLY A 530 37.60 -25.54 14.45
C GLY A 530 36.50 -26.62 14.45
N VAL A 531 35.35 -26.37 13.82
CA VAL A 531 34.26 -27.35 13.70
C VAL A 531 34.52 -28.25 12.49
N ILE A 532 34.89 -29.51 12.76
CA ILE A 532 35.09 -30.54 11.73
C ILE A 532 33.72 -31.09 11.27
N PRO A 533 33.32 -30.94 9.99
CA PRO A 533 32.07 -31.50 9.50
C PRO A 533 32.08 -33.04 9.55
N ARG A 534 31.02 -33.64 10.13
CA ARG A 534 30.86 -35.10 10.27
C ARG A 534 29.93 -35.73 9.22
N SER A 535 29.34 -34.91 8.36
CA SER A 535 28.46 -35.31 7.25
C SER A 535 28.90 -34.57 5.99
N SER A 536 28.76 -35.21 4.83
CA SER A 536 28.96 -34.57 3.52
C SER A 536 27.74 -33.76 3.06
N ARG A 537 26.59 -33.88 3.73
CA ARG A 537 25.36 -33.12 3.42
C ARG A 537 25.49 -31.72 4.03
N GLY A 538 25.51 -30.67 3.20
CA GLY A 538 25.64 -29.28 3.67
C GLY A 538 24.53 -28.86 4.65
N THR A 539 23.33 -29.40 4.46
CA THR A 539 22.17 -29.18 5.34
C THR A 539 22.32 -29.75 6.74
N ASP A 540 23.12 -30.81 6.95
CA ASP A 540 23.44 -31.28 8.31
C ASP A 540 24.32 -30.28 9.07
N LEU A 541 25.29 -29.68 8.37
CA LEU A 541 26.18 -28.68 8.95
C LEU A 541 25.43 -27.38 9.29
N GLN A 542 24.52 -26.95 8.40
CA GLN A 542 23.60 -25.83 8.64
C GLN A 542 22.67 -26.09 9.82
N ARG A 543 22.03 -27.26 9.86
CA ARG A 543 21.19 -27.70 10.98
C ARG A 543 21.96 -27.75 12.30
N GLY A 544 23.23 -28.16 12.27
CA GLY A 544 24.13 -28.10 13.43
C GLY A 544 24.47 -26.68 13.89
N TRP A 545 24.72 -25.77 12.94
CA TRP A 545 24.92 -24.35 13.22
C TRP A 545 23.66 -23.71 13.83
N ALA A 546 22.49 -23.96 13.24
CA ALA A 546 21.21 -23.43 13.70
C ALA A 546 20.86 -23.94 15.12
N LYS A 547 21.02 -25.24 15.40
CA LYS A 547 20.86 -25.83 16.75
C LYS A 547 21.75 -25.20 17.82
N THR A 548 22.87 -24.60 17.44
CA THR A 548 23.81 -23.96 18.37
C THR A 548 23.49 -22.48 18.54
N ASN A 549 23.32 -21.76 17.42
CA ASN A 549 23.27 -20.30 17.40
C ASN A 549 21.84 -19.74 17.48
N TRP A 550 20.86 -20.42 16.89
CA TRP A 550 19.46 -19.99 16.83
C TRP A 550 18.59 -20.62 17.94
N GLN A 551 17.35 -20.15 18.06
CA GLN A 551 16.32 -20.71 18.92
C GLN A 551 15.61 -21.84 18.18
N THR A 552 15.58 -23.05 18.75
CA THR A 552 14.69 -24.12 18.26
C THR A 552 13.24 -23.69 18.51
N LEU A 553 12.38 -23.80 17.51
CA LEU A 553 10.94 -23.57 17.68
C LEU A 553 10.19 -24.88 17.99
N GLY A 554 10.65 -26.00 17.43
CA GLY A 554 10.09 -27.33 17.67
C GLY A 554 9.94 -28.12 16.37
N THR A 555 9.44 -29.35 16.49
CA THR A 555 8.95 -30.13 15.34
C THR A 555 7.52 -29.73 15.03
N ALA A 556 7.19 -29.50 13.76
CA ALA A 556 5.85 -29.11 13.33
C ALA A 556 4.75 -30.06 13.87
N ASN A 557 3.60 -29.49 14.26
CA ASN A 557 2.51 -30.15 14.98
C ASN A 557 2.85 -30.73 16.38
N GLY A 558 4.11 -30.70 16.81
CA GLY A 558 4.57 -31.09 18.15
C GLY A 558 4.46 -29.96 19.18
N THR A 559 5.43 -29.88 20.10
CA THR A 559 5.53 -28.79 21.10
C THR A 559 6.27 -27.59 20.52
N TYR A 560 5.80 -26.39 20.83
CA TYR A 560 6.49 -25.13 20.54
C TYR A 560 7.43 -24.80 21.71
N GLU A 561 8.71 -25.09 21.54
CA GLU A 561 9.77 -24.99 22.56
C GLU A 561 9.81 -23.62 23.31
N PRO A 562 9.51 -22.45 22.70
CA PRO A 562 9.57 -21.17 23.40
C PRO A 562 8.50 -20.92 24.47
N ASP A 563 7.32 -21.55 24.41
CA ASP A 563 6.23 -21.34 25.39
C ASP A 563 5.52 -22.62 25.87
N GLY A 564 5.81 -23.78 25.27
CA GLY A 564 5.23 -25.07 25.64
C GLY A 564 3.85 -25.37 25.04
N SER A 565 3.28 -24.49 24.20
CA SER A 565 2.03 -24.78 23.48
C SER A 565 2.21 -25.87 22.42
N LYS A 566 1.14 -26.26 21.74
CA LYS A 566 1.27 -26.93 20.43
C LYS A 566 1.99 -25.98 19.45
N PHE A 567 2.84 -26.52 18.60
CA PHE A 567 3.43 -25.80 17.48
C PHE A 567 2.54 -25.90 16.24
N THR A 568 2.03 -24.76 15.81
CA THR A 568 1.20 -24.53 14.62
C THR A 568 1.83 -23.41 13.78
N ASP A 569 1.42 -23.26 12.52
CA ASP A 569 2.12 -22.38 11.56
C ASP A 569 1.91 -20.89 11.82
N ASP A 570 0.86 -20.52 12.57
CA ASP A 570 0.64 -19.17 13.13
C ASP A 570 1.83 -18.68 13.99
N LYS A 571 2.59 -19.61 14.58
CA LYS A 571 3.76 -19.30 15.41
C LYS A 571 4.97 -18.86 14.58
N LEU A 572 4.98 -19.07 13.26
CA LEU A 572 6.12 -18.74 12.37
C LEU A 572 6.25 -17.24 12.09
N GLN A 573 7.47 -16.82 11.76
CA GLN A 573 7.84 -15.44 11.42
C GLN A 573 8.78 -15.45 10.21
N PRO A 574 8.74 -14.42 9.32
CA PRO A 574 9.62 -14.36 8.16
C PRO A 574 11.09 -14.48 8.55
N GLY A 575 11.79 -15.46 7.95
CA GLY A 575 13.18 -15.81 8.27
C GLY A 575 13.34 -16.96 9.26
N ASP A 576 12.25 -17.63 9.67
CA ASP A 576 12.34 -18.96 10.27
C ASP A 576 12.79 -20.00 9.24
N VAL A 577 13.70 -20.89 9.64
CA VAL A 577 14.26 -21.93 8.77
C VAL A 577 13.86 -23.32 9.25
N ALA A 578 13.34 -24.12 8.33
CA ALA A 578 13.03 -25.53 8.52
C ALA A 578 14.20 -26.42 8.10
N PHE A 579 14.32 -27.57 8.76
CA PHE A 579 15.11 -28.69 8.28
C PHE A 579 14.34 -30.00 8.41
N SER A 580 14.31 -30.79 7.33
CA SER A 580 14.00 -32.21 7.35
C SER A 580 15.25 -33.00 6.92
N ASP A 581 15.15 -34.30 6.63
CA ASP A 581 16.35 -35.09 6.28
C ASP A 581 16.95 -34.66 4.94
N GLY A 582 18.16 -34.10 4.98
CA GLY A 582 18.89 -33.59 3.82
C GLY A 582 18.36 -32.28 3.22
N HIS A 583 17.18 -31.82 3.59
CA HIS A 583 16.49 -30.68 2.95
C HIS A 583 16.24 -29.51 3.93
N THR A 584 16.27 -28.28 3.42
CA THR A 584 15.99 -27.04 4.17
C THR A 584 15.26 -26.03 3.29
N TRP A 585 14.35 -25.29 3.91
CA TRP A 585 13.55 -24.22 3.31
C TRP A 585 13.26 -23.18 4.40
N LEU A 586 12.76 -22.01 4.01
CA LEU A 586 12.41 -20.95 4.95
C LEU A 586 10.94 -20.54 4.83
N TYR A 587 10.38 -20.08 5.94
CA TYR A 587 9.12 -19.34 5.96
C TYR A 587 9.44 -17.88 5.63
N VAL A 588 8.76 -17.34 4.61
CA VAL A 588 8.92 -15.96 4.15
C VAL A 588 7.71 -15.09 4.50
N GLY A 589 6.68 -15.68 5.15
CA GLY A 589 5.40 -15.02 5.38
C GLY A 589 4.63 -14.79 4.09
N GLU A 590 3.61 -13.95 4.16
CA GLU A 590 2.82 -13.57 2.99
C GLU A 590 3.56 -12.49 2.20
N ILE A 591 4.03 -12.86 1.00
CA ILE A 591 4.60 -11.95 0.01
C ILE A 591 3.60 -11.83 -1.14
N LYS A 592 3.29 -10.60 -1.55
CA LYS A 592 2.41 -10.34 -2.70
C LYS A 592 2.97 -11.03 -3.96
N ASP A 593 2.09 -11.65 -4.73
CA ASP A 593 2.37 -12.36 -5.98
C ASP A 593 3.31 -13.58 -5.87
N PHE A 594 3.68 -14.03 -4.66
CA PHE A 594 4.50 -15.23 -4.43
C PHE A 594 3.63 -16.40 -3.95
N SER A 595 3.56 -17.51 -4.69
CA SER A 595 2.53 -18.57 -4.53
C SER A 595 2.70 -19.50 -3.31
N SER A 596 3.39 -19.07 -2.25
CA SER A 596 3.58 -19.85 -1.02
C SER A 596 4.07 -18.96 0.12
N LYS A 597 3.74 -19.29 1.38
CA LYS A 597 4.36 -18.65 2.56
C LYS A 597 5.80 -19.12 2.84
N TYR A 598 6.31 -19.97 1.97
CA TYR A 598 7.59 -20.68 2.07
C TYR A 598 8.41 -20.46 0.80
N ALA A 599 9.73 -20.43 0.90
CA ALA A 599 10.64 -20.38 -0.26
C ALA A 599 11.66 -21.53 -0.18
N SER A 600 11.92 -22.20 -1.32
CA SER A 600 12.73 -23.43 -1.34
C SER A 600 13.40 -23.69 -2.70
N ALA A 601 14.47 -24.49 -2.69
CA ALA A 601 15.19 -24.99 -3.86
C ALA A 601 15.50 -26.49 -3.64
N SER A 602 15.85 -27.26 -4.67
CA SER A 602 16.23 -28.69 -4.55
C SER A 602 17.56 -28.95 -5.25
N GLN A 603 18.46 -29.69 -4.60
CA GLN A 603 19.84 -29.90 -5.04
C GLN A 603 19.90 -30.45 -6.47
N CYS A 604 20.46 -29.67 -7.39
CA CYS A 604 20.62 -29.96 -8.82
C CYS A 604 19.31 -30.25 -9.60
N GLU A 605 18.14 -30.08 -8.98
CA GLU A 605 16.81 -30.40 -9.54
C GLU A 605 15.94 -29.16 -9.74
N ARG A 606 15.97 -28.24 -8.76
CA ARG A 606 15.04 -27.11 -8.68
C ARG A 606 15.77 -25.86 -8.19
N ALA A 607 15.81 -24.82 -9.01
CA ALA A 607 16.22 -23.48 -8.61
C ALA A 607 15.26 -22.91 -7.54
N PRO A 608 15.57 -21.77 -6.90
CA PRO A 608 14.68 -21.21 -5.90
C PRO A 608 13.31 -20.86 -6.47
N VAL A 609 12.26 -21.32 -5.80
CA VAL A 609 10.84 -21.10 -6.15
C VAL A 609 10.00 -20.95 -4.88
N ALA A 610 8.74 -20.53 -5.03
CA ALA A 610 7.71 -20.70 -4.02
C ALA A 610 7.64 -22.16 -3.55
N GLY A 611 7.77 -22.35 -2.24
CA GLY A 611 8.10 -23.62 -1.59
C GLY A 611 7.15 -24.74 -1.98
N GLY A 612 7.73 -25.93 -2.21
CA GLY A 612 6.99 -27.19 -2.32
C GLY A 612 6.44 -27.62 -0.96
N GLU A 613 7.21 -27.25 0.06
CA GLU A 613 7.27 -27.78 1.41
C GLU A 613 6.60 -26.80 2.38
N GLY A 614 5.56 -27.27 3.09
CA GLY A 614 4.82 -26.47 4.07
C GLY A 614 5.40 -26.52 5.48
N PHE A 615 4.58 -26.14 6.46
CA PHE A 615 4.92 -26.18 7.88
C PHE A 615 5.33 -27.58 8.36
N ASP A 616 4.53 -28.58 7.99
CA ASP A 616 4.55 -29.95 8.50
C ASP A 616 5.33 -30.93 7.61
N TYR A 617 5.90 -30.45 6.50
CA TYR A 617 6.56 -31.28 5.50
C TYR A 617 7.66 -32.18 6.12
N ASN A 618 7.42 -33.49 6.05
CA ASN A 618 8.32 -34.54 6.55
C ASN A 618 8.88 -34.26 7.96
N SER A 619 7.98 -33.92 8.91
CA SER A 619 8.30 -33.65 10.32
C SER A 619 9.39 -32.60 10.50
N ALA A 620 9.24 -31.47 9.82
CA ALA A 620 10.15 -30.32 9.85
C ALA A 620 10.50 -29.85 11.26
N LEU A 621 11.80 -29.68 11.53
CA LEU A 621 12.34 -29.04 12.73
C LEU A 621 12.69 -27.58 12.41
N TRP A 622 12.02 -26.64 13.07
CA TRP A 622 12.12 -25.20 12.78
C TRP A 622 13.04 -24.44 13.76
N PHE A 623 13.68 -23.38 13.25
CA PHE A 623 14.58 -22.50 14.02
C PHE A 623 14.38 -21.02 13.69
N ARG A 624 14.56 -20.14 14.69
CA ARG A 624 14.50 -18.68 14.58
C ARG A 624 15.80 -18.01 15.04
N LYS A 625 16.23 -16.94 14.36
CA LYS A 625 17.31 -16.04 14.82
C LYS A 625 17.03 -15.58 16.27
N LYS A 626 17.99 -15.78 17.19
CA LYS A 626 17.84 -15.30 18.58
C LYS A 626 17.77 -13.77 18.58
N GLY A 627 16.75 -13.21 19.25
CA GLY A 627 16.59 -11.76 19.35
C GLY A 627 17.79 -11.12 20.04
N GLY A 628 18.41 -10.14 19.38
CA GLY A 628 19.56 -9.41 19.93
C GLY A 628 19.13 -8.49 21.07
N SER A 629 19.35 -8.90 22.31
CA SER A 629 19.03 -8.10 23.50
C SER A 629 19.92 -6.86 23.61
N SER A 630 19.41 -5.70 23.21
CA SER A 630 19.93 -4.40 23.64
C SER A 630 19.65 -4.21 25.13
N SER A 631 20.56 -4.68 25.98
CA SER A 631 20.38 -4.73 27.43
C SER A 631 20.49 -3.36 28.09
N SER A 632 19.41 -2.58 28.05
CA SER A 632 19.20 -1.45 28.95
C SER A 632 18.86 -1.96 30.36
N SER A 633 19.71 -1.64 31.33
CA SER A 633 19.54 -2.05 32.71
C SER A 633 18.37 -1.32 33.37
N SER A 634 17.36 -2.09 33.82
CA SER A 634 16.19 -1.57 34.52
C SER A 634 16.52 -1.16 35.96
N SER A 635 16.90 0.10 36.16
CA SER A 635 16.84 0.75 37.48
C SER A 635 15.41 1.22 37.76
N SER A 636 14.82 0.74 38.84
CA SER A 636 13.45 1.05 39.23
C SER A 636 13.35 2.34 40.06
N SER A 637 12.41 3.21 39.71
CA SER A 637 11.93 4.29 40.59
C SER A 637 10.46 4.57 40.29
N SER A 638 9.66 4.80 41.33
CA SER A 638 8.19 4.73 41.26
C SER A 638 7.52 6.04 41.70
N SER A 639 6.86 6.71 40.76
CA SER A 639 5.80 7.71 40.99
C SER A 639 5.06 7.95 39.67
N GLY A 640 3.74 8.13 39.60
CA GLY A 640 2.73 8.12 40.67
C GLY A 640 2.04 9.46 40.86
N SER A 641 1.12 9.82 39.96
CA SER A 641 0.01 10.74 40.26
C SER A 641 -1.13 10.61 39.23
N SER A 642 -2.32 11.08 39.61
CA SER A 642 -3.57 11.05 38.83
C SER A 642 -3.89 12.39 38.18
N GLY A 643 -4.55 12.37 37.02
CA GLY A 643 -5.17 13.55 36.41
C GLY A 643 -6.45 13.19 35.64
N SER A 644 -7.54 13.90 35.91
CA SER A 644 -8.85 13.68 35.27
C SER A 644 -9.45 15.01 34.83
N SER A 645 -9.98 15.08 33.61
CA SER A 645 -10.79 16.19 33.11
C SER A 645 -11.68 15.72 31.94
N THR A 646 -12.87 16.33 31.79
CA THR A 646 -13.95 15.77 30.97
C THR A 646 -14.59 16.78 30.02
N LYS A 647 -14.69 16.41 28.72
CA LYS A 647 -15.63 16.97 27.72
C LYS A 647 -15.48 18.49 27.42
N PRO A 648 -16.26 19.11 26.50
CA PRO A 648 -17.40 18.63 25.71
C PRO A 648 -17.21 18.59 24.19
N SER A 649 -18.26 18.18 23.49
CA SER A 649 -18.39 18.13 22.03
C SER A 649 -19.40 19.17 21.53
N THR A 650 -19.10 19.84 20.42
CA THR A 650 -20.07 20.59 19.60
C THR A 650 -19.77 20.32 18.13
N GLY A 651 -20.78 19.96 17.34
CA GLY A 651 -20.66 19.79 15.89
C GLY A 651 -21.37 20.90 15.12
N GLY A 652 -21.05 21.03 13.83
CA GLY A 652 -21.75 21.90 12.90
C GLY A 652 -21.58 21.35 11.48
N SER A 653 -22.69 21.13 10.77
CA SER A 653 -22.67 20.65 9.38
C SER A 653 -23.00 21.80 8.43
N SER A 654 -22.22 21.95 7.37
CA SER A 654 -22.53 22.83 6.23
C SER A 654 -22.16 22.13 4.92
N SER A 655 -23.16 21.82 4.10
CA SER A 655 -22.97 21.17 2.80
C SER A 655 -22.53 22.20 1.75
N GLY A 656 -21.28 22.12 1.30
CA GLY A 656 -20.77 22.87 0.15
C GLY A 656 -20.68 21.97 -1.09
N THR A 657 -21.41 22.30 -2.16
CA THR A 657 -21.40 21.54 -3.42
C THR A 657 -20.16 21.89 -4.25
N THR A 658 -19.03 21.24 -3.98
CA THR A 658 -17.80 21.41 -4.77
C THR A 658 -17.95 20.77 -6.15
N GLY A 659 -17.76 21.57 -7.21
CA GLY A 659 -17.76 21.10 -8.59
C GLY A 659 -16.63 20.09 -8.83
N ARG A 660 -17.00 18.90 -9.32
CA ARG A 660 -16.11 17.75 -9.42
C ARG A 660 -15.01 17.92 -10.48
N MET A 661 -13.80 17.43 -10.18
CA MET A 661 -12.60 17.63 -11.00
C MET A 661 -12.15 16.34 -11.68
N ARG A 662 -11.69 16.49 -12.92
CA ARG A 662 -11.20 15.41 -13.77
C ARG A 662 -9.74 15.67 -14.06
N ALA A 663 -8.87 14.86 -13.47
CA ALA A 663 -7.43 14.93 -13.67
C ALA A 663 -7.07 14.64 -15.13
N LEU A 664 -6.08 15.35 -15.66
CA LEU A 664 -5.55 15.14 -17.01
C LEU A 664 -4.42 14.11 -16.95
N VAL A 665 -4.78 12.84 -16.83
CA VAL A 665 -3.84 11.72 -16.91
C VAL A 665 -3.80 11.20 -18.34
N GLU A 666 -2.62 11.24 -18.97
CA GLU A 666 -2.29 10.55 -20.23
C GLU A 666 -1.75 9.13 -19.98
#